data_AF-V4JXR1-F1
#
_entry.id   AF-V4JXR1-F1
#
_cell.length_a   1.000
_cell.length_b   1.000
_cell.length_c   1.000
_cell.angle_alpha   90.00
_cell.angle_beta   90.00
_cell.angle_gamma   90.00
#
_symmetry.space_group_name_H-M   'P 1'
#
loop_
_entity.id
_entity.type
_entity.pdbx_description
1 polymer ?
#
loop_
_entity_poly.entity_id
_entity_poly.type
_entity_poly.pdbx_seq_one_letter_code
_entity_poly.pdbx_strand_id
1 'polypeptide(L)'
;MMASKALTFLYCVVLINLANSQDQTGFISIDCGLEPENSSYTETSTGIKYVSDSSYTETGTTKSLAPENRQNMIQSMLSVRSFPEGIRNCYTVAVNDSTKYLIRAVFMYGNYDSRNEVPEFDLHLGPNKWDTVKLESPLQTVTKEIIHQVLEDTLQVCLVNTGNGMPFISVLELRPLLNSSYVAQSGSLQLFQRLDFGSSRNVTVRYPDDVFDRIWFPFTPIGSKELSDPSTSLSRNSSGNFRVPQVVMRTAIIPERAGGSVDFRWIADDPSLEFYFYMYFMEIQEPSSNSEERREFMVLLNGRTITQPLSLDYLQTLVLLSSKPLTEESYEFSIRQTRNSTLPPLINAIETYFVNKLPQSSTDQNDLSAMRNIKSVYKVKRNWEGDACVPQAYTWEGVNCSYNGTSMPRVISLNLSSAGLTGDIASDISRLSQLQILDLSNNNLTGSVPAFLAQLQFLRVLNLANNQLSGPIPSILMEKTENGMSFSINGNPSICLENACEEVTQKSSKKTKLPGFVIPLVASLSGLIFIVTISVTILIILMRKKKRGTINRTITSSSNGPSLQRRDTGSMRPSLQRRETTRQSFQRIESGMTDYEVNETAPVDAFDLELANRKYTYAEIVNITNGFERDQGKVGLEETT
;
A
#
# COMPACT_ATOMS: atom_id res chain seq x y z
N MET A 1 -45.49 -46.32 1.01
CA MET A 1 -45.31 -45.03 1.70
C MET A 1 -43.86 -44.56 1.54
N MET A 2 -43.56 -43.67 0.59
CA MET A 2 -42.21 -43.15 0.36
C MET A 2 -42.25 -41.62 0.12
N ALA A 3 -42.63 -40.86 1.15
CA ALA A 3 -42.76 -39.40 1.07
C ALA A 3 -42.58 -38.70 2.43
N SER A 4 -41.65 -39.17 3.28
CA SER A 4 -41.48 -38.63 4.65
C SER A 4 -40.06 -38.73 5.23
N LYS A 5 -39.02 -38.93 4.41
CA LYS A 5 -37.61 -39.00 4.86
C LYS A 5 -36.62 -38.11 4.08
N ALA A 6 -37.08 -37.37 3.07
CA ALA A 6 -36.23 -36.45 2.31
C ALA A 6 -36.15 -35.04 2.93
N LEU A 7 -37.18 -34.61 3.67
CA LEU A 7 -37.30 -33.22 4.13
C LEU A 7 -36.40 -32.90 5.34
N THR A 8 -36.16 -33.87 6.22
CA THR A 8 -35.31 -33.71 7.41
C THR A 8 -33.81 -33.63 7.10
N PHE A 9 -33.36 -34.14 5.95
CA PHE A 9 -31.94 -34.09 5.59
C PHE A 9 -31.53 -32.75 4.99
N LEU A 10 -32.46 -32.01 4.37
CA LEU A 10 -32.19 -30.70 3.78
C LEU A 10 -32.04 -29.58 4.84
N TYR A 11 -32.65 -29.75 6.01
CA TYR A 11 -32.57 -28.77 7.12
C TYR A 11 -31.24 -28.81 7.89
N CYS A 12 -30.48 -29.91 7.82
CA CYS A 12 -29.18 -30.05 8.49
C CYS A 12 -28.00 -29.53 7.65
N VAL A 13 -28.19 -29.27 6.35
CA VAL A 13 -27.11 -28.78 5.45
C VAL A 13 -27.01 -27.25 5.44
N VAL A 14 -28.01 -26.53 5.96
CA VAL A 14 -28.05 -25.06 6.04
C VAL A 14 -27.50 -24.53 7.39
N LEU A 15 -27.23 -25.41 8.36
CA LEU A 15 -26.81 -25.04 9.73
C LEU A 15 -25.33 -25.29 10.08
N ILE A 16 -24.52 -25.76 9.13
CA ILE A 16 -23.06 -25.95 9.32
C ILE A 16 -22.25 -25.12 8.30
N ASN A 17 -22.78 -23.94 7.94
CA ASN A 17 -22.01 -22.85 7.32
C ASN A 17 -22.42 -21.48 7.90
N LEU A 18 -22.79 -21.45 9.19
CA LEU A 18 -22.80 -20.26 10.02
C LEU A 18 -21.45 -20.06 10.73
N ALA A 19 -20.36 -20.37 10.04
CA ALA A 19 -19.14 -19.59 10.20
C ALA A 19 -19.54 -18.15 9.85
N ASN A 20 -19.68 -17.30 10.87
CA ASN A 20 -20.22 -15.96 10.72
C ASN A 20 -19.16 -15.10 10.03
N SER A 21 -19.17 -15.06 8.69
CA SER A 21 -18.38 -14.11 7.91
C SER A 21 -18.79 -12.70 8.31
N GLN A 22 -17.91 -11.99 9.02
CA GLN A 22 -18.07 -10.55 9.16
C GLN A 22 -18.01 -9.90 7.78
N ASP A 23 -18.77 -8.84 7.59
CA ASP A 23 -18.94 -8.21 6.29
C ASP A 23 -17.71 -7.37 5.92
N GLN A 24 -16.91 -7.85 4.96
CA GLN A 24 -15.77 -7.13 4.38
C GLN A 24 -16.20 -6.04 3.37
N THR A 25 -17.49 -5.65 3.32
CA THR A 25 -17.99 -4.59 2.44
C THR A 25 -17.16 -3.31 2.58
N GLY A 26 -16.59 -2.87 1.46
CA GLY A 26 -15.74 -1.67 1.37
C GLY A 26 -14.30 -1.86 1.84
N PHE A 27 -13.87 -3.05 2.26
CA PHE A 27 -12.45 -3.34 2.47
C PHE A 27 -11.72 -3.33 1.13
N ILE A 28 -10.56 -2.70 1.10
CA ILE A 28 -9.60 -2.80 -0.02
C ILE A 28 -8.30 -3.36 0.58
N SER A 29 -7.80 -4.46 0.02
CA SER A 29 -6.66 -5.21 0.55
C SER A 29 -5.77 -5.64 -0.60
N ILE A 30 -4.65 -4.96 -0.77
CA ILE A 30 -3.75 -5.11 -1.92
C ILE A 30 -2.47 -5.79 -1.44
N ASP A 31 -2.13 -6.92 -2.05
CA ASP A 31 -0.86 -7.63 -1.90
C ASP A 31 0.07 -7.16 -3.03
N CYS A 32 1.10 -6.41 -2.63
CA CYS A 32 1.93 -5.65 -3.54
C CYS A 32 3.04 -6.55 -4.07
N GLY A 33 3.02 -6.88 -5.37
CA GLY A 33 3.87 -7.91 -5.95
C GLY A 33 3.25 -9.32 -5.97
N LEU A 34 1.94 -9.46 -5.73
CA LEU A 34 1.26 -10.75 -5.88
C LEU A 34 1.21 -11.19 -7.35
N GLU A 35 1.73 -12.40 -7.62
CA GLU A 35 1.73 -13.03 -8.94
C GLU A 35 0.80 -14.25 -9.00
N PRO A 36 0.14 -14.52 -10.14
CA PRO A 36 0.15 -13.70 -11.35
C PRO A 36 -0.65 -12.39 -11.19
N GLU A 37 -0.37 -11.40 -12.04
CA GLU A 37 -1.19 -10.19 -12.17
C GLU A 37 -2.70 -10.49 -12.18
N ASN A 38 -3.49 -9.63 -11.53
CA ASN A 38 -4.95 -9.72 -11.39
C ASN A 38 -5.45 -10.97 -10.62
N SER A 39 -4.56 -11.71 -9.93
CA SER A 39 -4.96 -12.77 -9.02
C SER A 39 -5.52 -12.25 -7.69
N SER A 40 -6.14 -13.15 -6.93
CA SER A 40 -6.65 -12.88 -5.58
C SER A 40 -6.68 -14.16 -4.76
N TYR A 41 -6.48 -14.06 -3.45
CA TYR A 41 -6.60 -15.17 -2.51
C TYR A 41 -7.32 -14.71 -1.23
N THR A 42 -7.54 -15.64 -0.31
CA THR A 42 -8.04 -15.33 1.04
C THR A 42 -6.96 -15.77 2.02
N GLU A 43 -6.45 -14.85 2.82
CA GLU A 43 -5.44 -15.18 3.84
C GLU A 43 -6.08 -16.10 4.88
N THR A 44 -5.37 -17.16 5.22
CA THR A 44 -5.78 -18.25 6.10
C THR A 44 -5.83 -17.85 7.57
N SER A 45 -4.98 -16.92 8.01
CA SER A 45 -4.91 -16.47 9.41
C SER A 45 -6.03 -15.49 9.79
N THR A 46 -6.47 -14.65 8.85
CA THR A 46 -7.48 -13.60 9.08
C THR A 46 -8.81 -13.86 8.38
N GLY A 47 -8.80 -14.57 7.23
CA GLY A 47 -9.96 -14.66 6.34
C GLY A 47 -10.17 -13.42 5.46
N ILE A 48 -9.21 -12.48 5.41
CA ILE A 48 -9.27 -11.30 4.53
C ILE A 48 -8.99 -11.71 3.09
N LYS A 49 -9.77 -11.22 2.13
CA LYS A 49 -9.47 -11.38 0.70
C LYS A 49 -8.47 -10.32 0.23
N TYR A 50 -7.31 -10.75 -0.28
CA TYR A 50 -6.32 -9.88 -0.93
C TYR A 50 -6.38 -9.99 -2.45
N VAL A 51 -6.03 -8.90 -3.15
CA VAL A 51 -5.91 -8.82 -4.62
C VAL A 51 -4.53 -8.33 -5.04
N SER A 52 -4.10 -8.68 -6.26
CA SER A 52 -2.85 -8.20 -6.86
C SER A 52 -2.87 -6.69 -7.13
N ASP A 53 -1.72 -6.05 -7.01
CA ASP A 53 -1.52 -4.61 -7.21
C ASP A 53 -1.55 -4.14 -8.67
N SER A 54 -1.62 -5.08 -9.63
CA SER A 54 -1.58 -4.82 -11.08
C SER A 54 -2.66 -3.90 -11.65
N SER A 55 -3.69 -3.55 -10.86
CA SER A 55 -4.74 -2.60 -11.24
C SER A 55 -4.68 -1.25 -10.51
N TYR A 56 -3.68 -1.05 -9.64
CA TYR A 56 -3.54 0.13 -8.78
C TYR A 56 -2.27 0.95 -9.04
N THR A 57 -1.25 0.37 -9.67
CA THR A 57 0.00 1.07 -10.05
C THR A 57 0.49 0.66 -11.44
N GLU A 58 1.07 1.59 -12.19
CA GLU A 58 1.58 1.37 -13.56
C GLU A 58 3.09 1.10 -13.60
N THR A 59 3.79 1.17 -12.46
CA THR A 59 5.25 1.14 -12.36
C THR A 59 5.77 0.14 -11.33
N GLY A 60 7.09 -0.02 -11.26
CA GLY A 60 7.76 -0.92 -10.32
C GLY A 60 7.84 -2.37 -10.80
N THR A 61 8.51 -3.20 -10.02
CA THR A 61 8.82 -4.60 -10.35
C THR A 61 8.48 -5.52 -9.19
N THR A 62 7.94 -6.69 -9.51
CA THR A 62 7.68 -7.74 -8.52
C THR A 62 9.00 -8.26 -7.97
N LYS A 63 9.07 -8.42 -6.64
CA LYS A 63 10.14 -9.12 -5.94
C LYS A 63 9.54 -10.05 -4.90
N SER A 64 10.28 -11.09 -4.56
CA SER A 64 9.97 -11.95 -3.41
C SER A 64 11.12 -11.87 -2.42
N LEU A 65 10.83 -12.01 -1.13
CA LEU A 65 11.84 -12.01 -0.07
C LEU A 65 12.92 -13.08 -0.32
N ALA A 66 14.11 -12.91 0.27
CA ALA A 66 15.14 -13.95 0.24
C ALA A 66 14.60 -15.26 0.87
N PRO A 67 14.84 -16.46 0.30
CA PRO A 67 14.20 -17.71 0.74
C PRO A 67 14.31 -18.00 2.24
N GLU A 68 15.47 -17.71 2.83
CA GLU A 68 15.79 -17.81 4.26
C GLU A 68 14.91 -16.91 5.15
N ASN A 69 14.41 -15.79 4.61
CA ASN A 69 13.60 -14.80 5.31
C ASN A 69 12.08 -15.02 5.12
N ARG A 70 11.66 -16.07 4.39
CA ARG A 70 10.24 -16.40 4.14
C ARG A 70 9.61 -17.27 5.22
N GLN A 71 10.42 -17.91 6.07
CA GLN A 71 9.89 -18.76 7.13
C GLN A 71 9.01 -17.90 8.06
N ASN A 72 7.85 -18.45 8.44
CA ASN A 72 6.87 -17.83 9.33
C ASN A 72 6.16 -16.55 8.82
N MET A 73 6.39 -16.13 7.59
CA MET A 73 5.67 -14.98 7.00
C MET A 73 4.27 -15.40 6.51
N ILE A 74 3.27 -14.54 6.75
CA ILE A 74 1.95 -14.64 6.11
C ILE A 74 2.07 -14.36 4.60
N GLN A 75 1.08 -14.77 3.79
CA GLN A 75 1.22 -14.72 2.33
C GLN A 75 1.48 -13.30 1.81
N SER A 76 0.80 -12.30 2.39
CA SER A 76 0.93 -10.88 2.03
C SER A 76 2.27 -10.24 2.42
N MET A 77 3.20 -11.02 3.00
CA MET A 77 4.57 -10.58 3.32
C MET A 77 5.63 -11.35 2.52
N LEU A 78 5.25 -12.28 1.62
CA LEU A 78 6.19 -13.05 0.78
C LEU A 78 6.62 -12.31 -0.50
N SER A 79 5.81 -11.35 -0.93
CA SER A 79 5.98 -10.48 -2.10
C SER A 79 6.18 -9.01 -1.70
N VAL A 80 6.87 -8.26 -2.57
CA VAL A 80 6.87 -6.79 -2.55
C VAL A 80 6.81 -6.22 -3.98
N ARG A 81 6.22 -5.04 -4.12
CA ARG A 81 6.43 -4.17 -5.29
C ARG A 81 7.60 -3.25 -4.99
N SER A 82 8.68 -3.36 -5.76
CA SER A 82 9.90 -2.55 -5.63
C SER A 82 10.00 -1.52 -6.77
N PHE A 83 10.37 -0.29 -6.46
CA PHE A 83 10.40 0.84 -7.39
C PHE A 83 11.84 1.32 -7.68
N PRO A 84 12.55 0.68 -8.63
CA PRO A 84 13.93 1.06 -9.00
C PRO A 84 14.00 2.29 -9.92
N GLU A 85 12.88 2.72 -10.50
CA GLU A 85 12.78 3.80 -11.47
C GLU A 85 11.89 4.95 -10.95
N GLY A 86 12.18 6.18 -11.37
CA GLY A 86 11.47 7.38 -10.94
C GLY A 86 11.83 7.85 -9.52
N ILE A 87 11.40 9.08 -9.20
CA ILE A 87 11.55 9.65 -7.84
C ILE A 87 10.29 9.41 -7.01
N ARG A 88 9.10 9.55 -7.62
CA ARG A 88 7.79 9.32 -7.02
C ARG A 88 7.09 8.21 -7.79
N ASN A 89 6.55 7.22 -7.10
CA ASN A 89 5.74 6.14 -7.67
C ASN A 89 4.48 5.98 -6.84
N CYS A 90 3.32 5.75 -7.44
CA CYS A 90 2.04 5.87 -6.74
C CYS A 90 1.08 4.69 -6.99
N TYR A 91 0.34 4.37 -5.94
CA TYR A 91 -0.91 3.64 -6.02
C TYR A 91 -2.04 4.65 -6.18
N THR A 92 -2.93 4.44 -7.14
CA THR A 92 -4.22 5.17 -7.22
C THR A 92 -5.34 4.19 -6.91
N VAL A 93 -6.05 4.43 -5.81
CA VAL A 93 -7.09 3.55 -5.28
C VAL A 93 -8.44 4.26 -5.42
N ALA A 94 -9.39 3.63 -6.11
CA ALA A 94 -10.77 4.10 -6.15
C ALA A 94 -11.44 3.90 -4.78
N VAL A 95 -12.10 4.94 -4.27
CA VAL A 95 -12.71 4.98 -2.93
C VAL A 95 -14.04 5.74 -2.98
N ASN A 96 -14.85 5.60 -1.92
CA ASN A 96 -16.05 6.41 -1.79
C ASN A 96 -15.66 7.82 -1.31
N ASP A 97 -16.24 8.85 -1.92
CA ASP A 97 -16.06 10.23 -1.48
C ASP A 97 -16.69 10.46 -0.10
N SER A 98 -16.26 11.54 0.56
CA SER A 98 -16.69 11.94 1.92
C SER A 98 -16.49 10.87 3.03
N THR A 99 -15.84 9.75 2.72
CA THR A 99 -15.77 8.56 3.59
C THR A 99 -14.47 8.56 4.40
N LYS A 100 -14.58 8.25 5.69
CA LYS A 100 -13.42 8.05 6.58
C LYS A 100 -12.86 6.65 6.40
N TYR A 101 -11.56 6.54 6.15
CA TYR A 101 -10.83 5.28 6.08
C TYR A 101 -9.71 5.25 7.11
N LEU A 102 -9.54 4.10 7.75
CA LEU A 102 -8.24 3.67 8.26
C LEU A 102 -7.45 3.14 7.05
N ILE A 103 -6.27 3.71 6.82
CA ILE A 103 -5.37 3.37 5.72
C ILE A 103 -4.08 2.83 6.35
N ARG A 104 -3.62 1.66 5.91
CA ARG A 104 -2.43 0.99 6.44
C ARG A 104 -1.50 0.58 5.29
N ALA A 105 -0.23 0.97 5.38
CA ALA A 105 0.83 0.54 4.48
C ALA A 105 1.87 -0.27 5.27
N VAL A 106 2.28 -1.42 4.73
CA VAL A 106 3.12 -2.40 5.42
C VAL A 106 4.37 -2.70 4.59
N PHE A 107 5.52 -2.74 5.27
CA PHE A 107 6.85 -2.79 4.66
C PHE A 107 7.71 -3.89 5.31
N MET A 108 7.78 -5.06 4.68
CA MET A 108 8.72 -6.14 5.01
C MET A 108 9.79 -6.24 3.91
N TYR A 109 11.04 -5.85 4.23
CA TYR A 109 12.14 -5.87 3.24
C TYR A 109 12.64 -7.31 2.95
N GLY A 110 12.88 -8.11 4.00
CA GLY A 110 13.35 -9.50 3.93
C GLY A 110 14.48 -9.78 2.95
N ASN A 111 15.36 -8.79 2.70
CA ASN A 111 16.48 -8.86 1.75
C ASN A 111 16.08 -9.23 0.31
N TYR A 112 14.94 -8.73 -0.20
CA TYR A 112 14.40 -9.10 -1.52
C TYR A 112 15.32 -8.84 -2.72
N ASP A 113 16.33 -7.98 -2.58
CA ASP A 113 17.30 -7.63 -3.62
C ASP A 113 18.73 -8.12 -3.33
N SER A 114 18.90 -8.92 -2.27
CA SER A 114 20.17 -9.52 -1.84
C SER A 114 21.29 -8.53 -1.47
N ARG A 115 20.99 -7.25 -1.22
CA ARG A 115 21.99 -6.25 -0.77
C ARG A 115 22.29 -6.33 0.72
N ASN A 116 21.34 -6.77 1.53
CA ASN A 116 21.35 -6.67 2.99
C ASN A 116 21.49 -5.21 3.50
N GLU A 117 21.02 -4.24 2.70
CA GLU A 117 21.00 -2.80 2.98
C GLU A 117 19.55 -2.37 3.15
N VAL A 118 19.14 -2.05 4.39
CA VAL A 118 17.78 -1.59 4.68
C VAL A 118 17.52 -0.19 4.09
N PRO A 119 16.47 0.00 3.27
CA PRO A 119 16.21 1.28 2.64
C PRO A 119 15.46 2.24 3.57
N GLU A 120 15.66 3.53 3.34
CA GLU A 120 14.88 4.62 3.92
C GLU A 120 14.27 5.47 2.77
N PHE A 121 12.99 5.78 2.85
CA PHE A 121 12.25 6.52 1.83
C PHE A 121 10.97 7.16 2.40
N ASP A 122 10.41 8.14 1.69
CA ASP A 122 9.23 8.86 2.16
C ASP A 122 7.92 8.24 1.64
N LEU A 123 6.90 8.22 2.49
CA LEU A 123 5.53 7.82 2.19
C LEU A 123 4.65 9.07 2.16
N HIS A 124 3.85 9.21 1.11
CA HIS A 124 2.98 10.36 0.85
C HIS A 124 1.52 9.94 0.72
N LEU A 125 0.61 10.79 1.19
CA LEU A 125 -0.83 10.69 1.00
C LEU A 125 -1.28 11.88 0.14
N GLY A 126 -1.66 11.60 -1.12
CA GLY A 126 -1.83 12.62 -2.15
C GLY A 126 -0.52 13.38 -2.42
N PRO A 127 -0.51 14.74 -2.36
CA PRO A 127 0.73 15.52 -2.44
C PRO A 127 1.53 15.50 -1.13
N ASN A 128 0.88 15.35 0.01
CA ASN A 128 1.48 15.54 1.33
C ASN A 128 2.39 14.38 1.71
N LYS A 129 3.52 14.68 2.37
CA LYS A 129 4.25 13.65 3.11
C LYS A 129 3.38 13.18 4.27
N TRP A 130 3.17 11.88 4.35
CA TRP A 130 2.54 11.20 5.47
C TRP A 130 3.62 10.91 6.52
N ASP A 131 4.67 10.16 6.16
CA ASP A 131 5.73 9.76 7.10
C ASP A 131 7.01 9.36 6.34
N THR A 132 8.10 9.05 7.04
CA THR A 132 9.26 8.34 6.52
C THR A 132 9.18 6.85 6.87
N VAL A 133 9.39 5.98 5.89
CA VAL A 133 9.63 4.55 6.07
C VAL A 133 11.13 4.37 6.30
N LYS A 134 11.49 3.84 7.46
CA LYS A 134 12.87 3.56 7.88
C LYS A 134 12.88 2.20 8.57
N LEU A 135 13.73 1.30 8.10
CA LEU A 135 13.92 -0.03 8.70
C LEU A 135 15.28 -0.08 9.40
N GLU A 136 15.34 -0.76 10.55
CA GLU A 136 16.54 -0.98 11.34
C GLU A 136 17.17 -2.37 11.07
N SER A 137 16.38 -3.32 10.57
CA SER A 137 16.87 -4.66 10.23
C SER A 137 16.05 -5.30 9.09
N PRO A 138 16.61 -6.25 8.30
CA PRO A 138 15.89 -6.85 7.17
C PRO A 138 14.64 -7.66 7.54
N LEU A 139 14.51 -8.10 8.79
CA LEU A 139 13.38 -8.88 9.31
C LEU A 139 12.43 -8.05 10.18
N GLN A 140 12.51 -6.73 10.11
CA GLN A 140 11.52 -5.83 10.70
C GLN A 140 10.41 -5.58 9.70
N THR A 141 9.15 -5.85 10.08
CA THR A 141 8.03 -5.16 9.45
C THR A 141 8.01 -3.72 9.94
N VAL A 142 7.75 -2.76 9.06
CA VAL A 142 7.30 -1.43 9.45
C VAL A 142 5.86 -1.27 8.99
N THR A 143 4.96 -1.02 9.93
CA THR A 143 3.56 -0.70 9.65
C THR A 143 3.33 0.81 9.86
N LYS A 144 2.71 1.47 8.87
CA LYS A 144 2.27 2.87 8.94
C LYS A 144 0.75 2.91 8.82
N GLU A 145 0.06 3.53 9.78
CA GLU A 145 -1.41 3.59 9.79
C GLU A 145 -1.93 5.02 10.06
N ILE A 146 -2.93 5.45 9.28
CA ILE A 146 -3.55 6.77 9.39
C ILE A 146 -5.05 6.70 9.17
N ILE A 147 -5.82 7.43 9.98
CA ILE A 147 -7.25 7.66 9.78
C ILE A 147 -7.44 9.00 9.07
N HIS A 148 -7.93 8.94 7.84
CA HIS A 148 -8.13 10.08 6.95
C HIS A 148 -9.57 10.11 6.42
N GLN A 149 -10.13 11.30 6.21
CA GLN A 149 -11.40 11.45 5.49
C GLN A 149 -11.12 11.88 4.05
N VAL A 150 -11.44 11.01 3.10
CA VAL A 150 -11.21 11.30 1.68
C VAL A 150 -12.33 12.22 1.17
N LEU A 151 -11.95 13.22 0.38
CA LEU A 151 -12.85 14.24 -0.18
C LEU A 151 -13.13 14.04 -1.68
N GLU A 152 -12.61 12.94 -2.23
CA GLU A 152 -12.48 12.65 -3.67
C GLU A 152 -12.82 11.15 -3.91
N ASP A 153 -13.09 10.78 -5.16
CA ASP A 153 -13.37 9.40 -5.59
C ASP A 153 -12.11 8.52 -5.71
N THR A 154 -10.93 9.13 -5.56
CA THR A 154 -9.64 8.48 -5.70
C THR A 154 -8.69 8.93 -4.60
N LEU A 155 -8.01 7.97 -3.98
CA LEU A 155 -6.92 8.19 -3.04
C LEU A 155 -5.59 7.85 -3.72
N GLN A 156 -4.55 8.67 -3.50
CA GLN A 156 -3.19 8.35 -3.92
C GLN A 156 -2.30 8.07 -2.71
N VAL A 157 -1.60 6.94 -2.75
CA VAL A 157 -0.55 6.57 -1.78
C VAL A 157 0.75 6.44 -2.56
N CYS A 158 1.71 7.33 -2.29
CA CYS A 158 2.91 7.47 -3.10
C CYS A 158 4.16 7.17 -2.28
N LEU A 159 5.10 6.45 -2.88
CA LEU A 159 6.44 6.21 -2.37
C LEU A 159 7.42 7.15 -3.06
N VAL A 160 8.28 7.81 -2.28
CA VAL A 160 9.21 8.84 -2.73
C VAL A 160 10.64 8.46 -2.36
N ASN A 161 11.46 8.24 -3.39
CA ASN A 161 12.87 7.92 -3.28
C ASN A 161 13.67 9.15 -2.80
N THR A 162 14.26 9.04 -1.60
CA THR A 162 15.10 10.07 -0.98
C THR A 162 16.59 9.92 -1.31
N GLY A 163 16.97 8.86 -2.03
CA GLY A 163 18.35 8.44 -2.29
C GLY A 163 18.88 7.36 -1.35
N ASN A 164 18.20 7.10 -0.22
CA ASN A 164 18.65 6.18 0.83
C ASN A 164 18.19 4.71 0.62
N GLY A 165 18.05 4.27 -0.62
CA GLY A 165 17.65 2.90 -1.00
C GLY A 165 16.55 2.86 -2.06
N MET A 166 16.06 1.66 -2.38
CA MET A 166 14.92 1.48 -3.31
C MET A 166 13.59 1.44 -2.54
N PRO A 167 12.64 2.36 -2.79
CA PRO A 167 11.31 2.28 -2.21
C PRO A 167 10.60 0.98 -2.60
N PHE A 168 9.84 0.42 -1.67
CA PHE A 168 9.07 -0.79 -1.88
C PHE A 168 7.84 -0.80 -0.96
N ILE A 169 6.86 -1.68 -1.22
CA ILE A 169 5.72 -1.93 -0.33
C ILE A 169 5.29 -3.40 -0.41
N SER A 170 4.85 -3.97 0.72
CA SER A 170 4.34 -5.35 0.82
C SER A 170 2.81 -5.39 0.78
N VAL A 171 2.14 -4.50 1.54
CA VAL A 171 0.67 -4.46 1.63
C VAL A 171 0.16 -3.03 1.66
N LEU A 172 -0.96 -2.78 0.98
CA LEU A 172 -1.78 -1.58 1.16
C LEU A 172 -3.23 -1.97 1.51
N GLU A 173 -3.70 -1.55 2.68
CA GLU A 173 -5.04 -1.84 3.19
C GLU A 173 -5.82 -0.55 3.44
N LEU A 174 -7.11 -0.54 3.07
CA LEU A 174 -8.07 0.48 3.47
C LEU A 174 -9.27 -0.21 4.15
N ARG A 175 -9.75 0.40 5.23
CA ARG A 175 -10.89 -0.06 6.03
C ARG A 175 -11.86 1.10 6.28
N PRO A 176 -13.12 1.03 5.80
CA PRO A 176 -14.08 2.11 5.99
C PRO A 176 -14.49 2.20 7.46
N LEU A 177 -14.47 3.40 8.02
CA LEU A 177 -14.87 3.71 9.38
C LEU A 177 -16.16 4.53 9.40
N LEU A 178 -16.86 4.49 10.53
CA LEU A 178 -17.98 5.40 10.76
C LEU A 178 -17.45 6.84 10.83
N ASN A 179 -18.01 7.77 10.04
CA ASN A 179 -17.58 9.18 10.06
C ASN A 179 -17.69 9.83 11.46
N SER A 180 -18.58 9.31 12.31
CA SER A 180 -18.79 9.70 13.72
C SER A 180 -17.78 9.08 14.72
N SER A 181 -16.92 8.17 14.29
CA SER A 181 -15.74 7.69 15.05
C SER A 181 -14.53 8.57 14.76
N TYR A 182 -13.55 8.61 15.68
CA TYR A 182 -12.25 9.29 15.53
C TYR A 182 -12.36 10.69 14.90
N VAL A 183 -13.00 11.62 15.61
CA VAL A 183 -13.25 13.00 15.13
C VAL A 183 -12.14 13.93 15.64
N ALA A 184 -11.22 14.29 14.75
CA ALA A 184 -10.21 15.31 15.00
C ALA A 184 -10.75 16.72 14.72
N GLN A 185 -10.18 17.73 15.39
CA GLN A 185 -10.47 19.15 15.13
C GLN A 185 -9.79 19.70 13.87
N SER A 186 -8.69 19.08 13.43
CA SER A 186 -7.99 19.38 12.19
C SER A 186 -7.16 18.17 11.75
N GLY A 187 -6.74 18.15 10.47
CA GLY A 187 -5.86 17.13 9.93
C GLY A 187 -6.44 15.70 9.94
N SER A 188 -5.54 14.73 9.95
CA SER A 188 -5.80 13.28 9.98
C SER A 188 -5.16 12.67 11.22
N LEU A 189 -5.63 11.52 11.69
CA LEU A 189 -5.13 10.89 12.91
C LEU A 189 -4.17 9.75 12.56
N GLN A 190 -2.88 9.99 12.69
CA GLN A 190 -1.86 8.96 12.53
C GLN A 190 -1.73 8.12 13.80
N LEU A 191 -1.63 6.80 13.66
CA LEU A 191 -1.50 5.89 14.79
C LEU A 191 -0.16 6.09 15.51
N PHE A 192 -0.21 6.18 16.84
CA PHE A 192 0.96 6.10 17.71
C PHE A 192 1.06 4.71 18.35
N GLN A 193 -0.04 4.21 18.94
CA GLN A 193 -0.14 2.85 19.50
C GLN A 193 -1.60 2.38 19.57
N ARG A 194 -1.81 1.06 19.52
CA ARG A 194 -3.08 0.41 19.83
C ARG A 194 -2.81 -0.84 20.65
N LEU A 195 -3.15 -0.80 21.94
CA LEU A 195 -2.74 -1.81 22.92
C LEU A 195 -3.94 -2.51 23.55
N ASP A 196 -3.87 -3.84 23.61
CA ASP A 196 -4.74 -4.73 24.40
C ASP A 196 -4.05 -5.00 25.74
N PHE A 197 -4.68 -4.58 26.84
CA PHE A 197 -4.13 -4.72 28.18
C PHE A 197 -4.63 -6.01 28.84
N GLY A 198 -3.71 -6.94 29.14
CA GLY A 198 -4.03 -8.19 29.82
C GLY A 198 -4.41 -9.35 28.90
N SER A 199 -4.00 -9.30 27.63
CA SER A 199 -4.10 -10.44 26.70
C SER A 199 -3.33 -11.67 27.23
N SER A 200 -4.06 -12.54 27.95
CA SER A 200 -3.60 -13.80 28.58
C SER A 200 -2.87 -14.82 27.69
N ARG A 201 -2.73 -14.57 26.39
CA ARG A 201 -1.96 -15.39 25.43
C ARG A 201 -0.79 -14.66 24.78
N ASN A 202 -0.63 -13.36 25.06
CA ASN A 202 0.25 -12.45 24.33
C ASN A 202 0.08 -12.55 22.80
N VAL A 203 -1.15 -12.46 22.30
CA VAL A 203 -1.49 -12.61 20.86
C VAL A 203 -2.15 -11.33 20.33
N THR A 204 -1.64 -10.83 19.22
CA THR A 204 -2.20 -9.69 18.47
C THR A 204 -3.62 -9.97 17.94
N VAL A 205 -4.57 -9.08 18.21
CA VAL A 205 -5.97 -9.17 17.73
C VAL A 205 -6.16 -8.31 16.48
N ARG A 206 -6.81 -8.85 15.44
CA ARG A 206 -7.32 -8.09 14.27
C ARG A 206 -8.60 -8.71 13.71
N TYR A 207 -8.97 -8.47 12.45
CA TYR A 207 -10.06 -9.21 11.80
C TYR A 207 -9.74 -10.73 11.79
N PRO A 208 -10.71 -11.63 12.09
CA PRO A 208 -12.17 -11.43 12.10
C PRO A 208 -12.77 -11.06 13.46
N ASP A 209 -11.97 -10.82 14.50
CA ASP A 209 -12.48 -10.36 15.80
C ASP A 209 -12.78 -8.86 15.80
N ASP A 210 -11.87 -8.04 15.22
CA ASP A 210 -12.11 -6.61 15.00
C ASP A 210 -12.83 -6.33 13.67
N VAL A 211 -14.04 -5.76 13.77
CA VAL A 211 -14.94 -5.41 12.66
C VAL A 211 -14.35 -4.40 11.67
N PHE A 212 -13.35 -3.63 12.07
CA PHE A 212 -12.66 -2.61 11.27
C PHE A 212 -11.22 -3.04 10.93
N ASP A 213 -10.83 -4.28 11.27
CA ASP A 213 -9.48 -4.82 11.06
C ASP A 213 -8.36 -3.93 11.62
N ARG A 214 -8.62 -3.27 12.74
CA ARG A 214 -7.58 -2.65 13.57
C ARG A 214 -6.70 -3.75 14.17
N ILE A 215 -5.40 -3.52 14.17
CA ILE A 215 -4.42 -4.40 14.82
C ILE A 215 -4.19 -3.89 16.26
N TRP A 216 -4.54 -4.71 17.25
CA TRP A 216 -4.30 -4.48 18.68
C TRP A 216 -3.13 -5.33 19.17
N PHE A 217 -2.13 -4.71 19.77
CA PHE A 217 -0.93 -5.38 20.25
C PHE A 217 -1.03 -5.67 21.75
N PRO A 218 -0.66 -6.87 22.22
CA PRO A 218 -0.70 -7.20 23.63
C PRO A 218 0.37 -6.40 24.40
N PHE A 219 -0.01 -5.82 25.55
CA PHE A 219 0.95 -5.15 26.42
C PHE A 219 0.50 -5.19 27.89
N THR A 220 1.43 -5.50 28.80
CA THR A 220 1.19 -5.51 30.26
C THR A 220 2.28 -4.66 30.94
N PRO A 221 1.95 -3.46 31.46
CA PRO A 221 2.91 -2.57 32.14
C PRO A 221 3.52 -3.19 33.40
N ILE A 222 4.77 -2.80 33.70
CA ILE A 222 5.48 -3.20 34.93
C ILE A 222 4.67 -2.75 36.16
N GLY A 223 4.54 -3.63 37.17
CA GLY A 223 3.74 -3.36 38.37
C GLY A 223 2.23 -3.51 38.17
N SER A 224 1.78 -3.87 36.97
CA SER A 224 0.42 -4.35 36.70
C SER A 224 0.39 -5.87 36.55
N LYS A 225 -0.77 -6.48 36.77
CA LYS A 225 -1.04 -7.91 36.53
C LYS A 225 -2.35 -8.07 35.75
N GLU A 226 -2.46 -9.16 35.03
CA GLU A 226 -3.58 -9.45 34.16
C GLU A 226 -4.82 -9.88 34.97
N LEU A 227 -5.99 -9.47 34.48
CA LEU A 227 -7.31 -9.84 34.96
C LEU A 227 -8.12 -10.32 33.76
N SER A 228 -8.70 -11.52 33.86
CA SER A 228 -9.59 -12.07 32.85
C SER A 228 -10.65 -12.92 33.51
N ASP A 229 -11.86 -12.92 32.95
CA ASP A 229 -12.93 -13.81 33.37
C ASP A 229 -13.36 -14.70 32.18
N PRO A 230 -13.09 -16.02 32.23
CA PRO A 230 -13.43 -16.94 31.14
C PRO A 230 -14.91 -17.36 31.14
N SER A 231 -15.70 -17.01 32.17
CA SER A 231 -17.13 -17.30 32.23
C SER A 231 -17.99 -16.27 31.48
N THR A 232 -17.44 -15.08 31.27
CA THR A 232 -18.13 -13.88 30.78
C THR A 232 -18.61 -14.00 29.33
N SER A 233 -19.88 -14.35 29.14
CA SER A 233 -20.52 -14.43 27.82
C SER A 233 -20.94 -13.06 27.27
N LEU A 234 -19.98 -12.30 26.73
CA LEU A 234 -20.25 -11.01 26.08
C LEU A 234 -21.17 -11.16 24.86
N SER A 235 -22.18 -10.29 24.76
CA SER A 235 -23.02 -10.22 23.56
C SER A 235 -22.19 -9.73 22.35
N ARG A 236 -22.46 -10.29 21.16
CA ARG A 236 -21.59 -10.11 19.98
C ARG A 236 -21.38 -8.68 19.49
N ASN A 237 -22.23 -7.73 19.89
CA ASN A 237 -22.22 -6.37 19.38
C ASN A 237 -21.77 -5.40 20.46
N SER A 238 -20.49 -4.99 20.44
CA SER A 238 -20.03 -3.83 21.21
C SER A 238 -20.70 -2.56 20.65
N SER A 239 -21.53 -1.93 21.48
CA SER A 239 -22.35 -0.78 21.09
C SER A 239 -21.55 0.52 21.04
N GLY A 240 -21.84 1.37 20.05
CA GLY A 240 -21.22 2.69 19.88
C GLY A 240 -20.26 2.78 18.69
N ASN A 241 -19.71 3.97 18.44
CA ASN A 241 -19.00 4.28 17.19
C ASN A 241 -17.68 3.51 17.01
N PHE A 242 -17.06 3.04 18.10
CA PHE A 242 -15.73 2.42 18.07
C PHE A 242 -15.76 0.89 17.92
N ARG A 243 -16.87 0.21 18.27
CA ARG A 243 -17.06 -1.26 18.12
C ARG A 243 -15.80 -2.08 18.45
N VAL A 244 -15.24 -1.91 19.66
CA VAL A 244 -14.01 -2.61 20.09
C VAL A 244 -14.26 -4.13 20.17
N PRO A 245 -13.31 -4.99 19.74
CA PRO A 245 -13.48 -6.45 19.78
C PRO A 245 -13.66 -6.99 21.20
N GLN A 246 -14.61 -7.91 21.38
CA GLN A 246 -14.92 -8.50 22.69
C GLN A 246 -13.78 -9.36 23.27
N VAL A 247 -12.87 -9.85 22.42
CA VAL A 247 -11.66 -10.56 22.85
C VAL A 247 -10.67 -9.67 23.60
N VAL A 248 -10.62 -8.37 23.28
CA VAL A 248 -9.85 -7.34 23.98
C VAL A 248 -10.61 -6.85 25.22
N MET A 249 -11.92 -6.63 25.10
CA MET A 249 -12.71 -6.08 26.22
C MET A 249 -12.89 -7.05 27.40
N ARG A 250 -12.84 -8.38 27.19
CA ARG A 250 -12.91 -9.38 28.28
C ARG A 250 -11.64 -9.50 29.14
N THR A 251 -10.55 -8.87 28.70
CA THR A 251 -9.26 -8.81 29.40
C THR A 251 -9.03 -7.40 29.95
N ALA A 252 -8.27 -7.32 31.02
CA ALA A 252 -7.84 -6.07 31.63
C ALA A 252 -6.50 -6.24 32.34
N ILE A 253 -5.87 -5.12 32.71
CA ILE A 253 -4.85 -5.09 33.77
C ILE A 253 -5.38 -4.41 35.02
N ILE A 254 -4.85 -4.82 36.17
CA ILE A 254 -5.04 -4.22 37.48
C ILE A 254 -3.66 -4.03 38.16
N PRO A 255 -3.53 -3.17 39.18
CA PRO A 255 -2.28 -3.05 39.93
C PRO A 255 -1.90 -4.39 40.58
N GLU A 256 -0.60 -4.71 40.55
CA GLU A 256 -0.08 -5.90 41.22
C GLU A 256 -0.32 -5.83 42.74
N ARG A 257 -0.05 -4.65 43.32
CA ARG A 257 -0.10 -4.38 44.76
C ARG A 257 -1.45 -3.76 45.17
N ALA A 258 -1.98 -4.18 46.32
CA ALA A 258 -3.23 -3.64 46.86
C ALA A 258 -3.11 -2.13 47.16
N GLY A 259 -4.12 -1.34 46.77
CA GLY A 259 -4.10 0.13 46.88
C GLY A 259 -3.16 0.84 45.90
N GLY A 260 -2.55 0.09 44.96
CA GLY A 260 -1.72 0.65 43.90
C GLY A 260 -2.52 1.32 42.77
N SER A 261 -1.79 1.73 41.75
CA SER A 261 -2.30 2.36 40.53
C SER A 261 -1.91 1.54 39.29
N VAL A 262 -2.64 1.71 38.20
CA VAL A 262 -2.20 1.27 36.87
C VAL A 262 -1.54 2.48 36.22
N ASP A 263 -0.23 2.38 36.03
CA ASP A 263 0.61 3.49 35.58
C ASP A 263 1.31 3.12 34.26
N PHE A 264 1.26 4.01 33.28
CA PHE A 264 1.94 3.84 31.99
C PHE A 264 2.31 5.20 31.39
N ARG A 265 3.42 5.25 30.65
CA ARG A 265 3.91 6.51 30.09
C ARG A 265 4.69 6.39 28.79
N TRP A 266 4.67 7.46 28.01
CA TRP A 266 5.51 7.66 26.84
C TRP A 266 6.02 9.11 26.77
N ILE A 267 7.08 9.31 25.98
CA ILE A 267 7.63 10.62 25.62
C ILE A 267 7.35 10.87 24.14
N ALA A 268 7.02 12.09 23.78
CA ALA A 268 6.87 12.48 22.38
C ALA A 268 8.24 12.87 21.80
N ASP A 269 8.68 12.20 20.73
CA ASP A 269 9.95 12.53 20.04
C ASP A 269 9.95 13.96 19.46
N ASP A 270 8.76 14.51 19.17
CA ASP A 270 8.52 15.93 18.92
C ASP A 270 7.41 16.43 19.89
N PRO A 271 7.74 17.24 20.91
CA PRO A 271 6.78 17.81 21.85
C PRO A 271 5.74 18.78 21.24
N SER A 272 5.84 19.14 19.96
CA SER A 272 4.83 19.94 19.25
C SER A 272 3.67 19.10 18.67
N LEU A 273 3.77 17.77 18.73
CA LEU A 273 2.72 16.86 18.25
C LEU A 273 1.44 16.99 19.09
N GLU A 274 0.31 17.01 18.37
CA GLU A 274 -1.04 17.15 18.92
C GLU A 274 -1.69 15.76 19.07
N PHE A 275 -1.77 15.24 20.29
CA PHE A 275 -2.18 13.88 20.58
C PHE A 275 -3.66 13.74 20.95
N TYR A 276 -4.28 12.64 20.50
CA TYR A 276 -5.58 12.16 20.95
C TYR A 276 -5.43 10.77 21.57
N PHE A 277 -6.19 10.49 22.64
CA PHE A 277 -6.27 9.16 23.25
C PHE A 277 -7.71 8.67 23.38
N TYR A 278 -7.87 7.35 23.38
CA TYR A 278 -9.12 6.63 23.59
C TYR A 278 -8.81 5.46 24.54
N MET A 279 -9.19 5.59 25.80
CA MET A 279 -9.04 4.53 26.82
C MET A 279 -10.35 3.78 26.98
N TYR A 280 -10.25 2.45 27.03
CA TYR A 280 -11.39 1.55 27.07
C TYR A 280 -11.45 0.82 28.41
N PHE A 281 -12.61 0.94 29.06
CA PHE A 281 -12.89 0.40 30.39
C PHE A 281 -14.18 -0.42 30.36
N MET A 282 -14.20 -1.57 31.03
CA MET A 282 -15.39 -2.39 31.23
C MET A 282 -15.19 -3.24 32.48
N GLU A 283 -16.18 -3.28 33.37
CA GLU A 283 -16.13 -4.22 34.48
C GLU A 283 -16.39 -5.64 33.96
N ILE A 284 -15.44 -6.53 34.22
CA ILE A 284 -15.41 -7.92 33.72
C ILE A 284 -15.63 -8.96 34.82
N GLN A 285 -15.51 -8.58 36.10
CA GLN A 285 -15.83 -9.46 37.22
C GLN A 285 -17.33 -9.40 37.51
N GLU A 286 -18.02 -10.55 37.56
CA GLU A 286 -19.45 -10.57 37.93
C GLU A 286 -19.64 -10.08 39.37
N PRO A 287 -20.47 -9.04 39.63
CA PRO A 287 -20.73 -8.58 40.99
C PRO A 287 -21.40 -9.68 41.81
N SER A 288 -20.76 -10.12 42.91
CA SER A 288 -21.37 -11.16 43.74
C SER A 288 -22.69 -10.66 44.33
N SER A 289 -23.70 -11.53 44.39
CA SER A 289 -25.07 -11.16 44.80
C SER A 289 -25.23 -10.71 46.26
N ASN A 290 -24.14 -10.67 47.04
CA ASN A 290 -24.12 -10.24 48.45
C ASN A 290 -23.03 -9.18 48.78
N SER A 291 -22.27 -8.67 47.81
CA SER A 291 -21.08 -7.85 48.07
C SER A 291 -21.25 -6.35 47.83
N GLU A 292 -20.68 -5.52 48.72
CA GLU A 292 -20.38 -4.10 48.48
C GLU A 292 -19.16 -3.92 47.54
N GLU A 293 -19.02 -4.80 46.55
CA GLU A 293 -17.93 -4.76 45.57
C GLU A 293 -18.22 -3.72 44.50
N ARG A 294 -17.35 -2.71 44.43
CA ARG A 294 -17.49 -1.56 43.54
C ARG A 294 -16.11 -1.07 43.11
N ARG A 295 -15.99 -0.78 41.82
CA ARG A 295 -14.81 -0.13 41.22
C ARG A 295 -15.13 1.34 40.94
N GLU A 296 -14.50 2.24 41.69
CA GLU A 296 -14.55 3.69 41.48
C GLU A 296 -13.12 4.26 41.44
N PHE A 297 -12.70 4.80 40.30
CA PHE A 297 -11.32 5.27 40.08
C PHE A 297 -11.27 6.64 39.40
N MET A 298 -10.09 7.25 39.37
CA MET A 298 -9.83 8.52 38.69
C MET A 298 -8.60 8.36 37.79
N VAL A 299 -8.63 8.97 36.60
CA VAL A 299 -7.48 9.03 35.69
C VAL A 299 -6.77 10.36 35.88
N LEU A 300 -5.46 10.29 36.06
CA LEU A 300 -4.54 11.42 36.13
C LEU A 300 -3.62 11.39 34.90
N LEU A 301 -3.21 12.57 34.43
CA LEU A 301 -2.17 12.79 33.43
C LEU A 301 -1.16 13.79 34.01
N ASN A 302 0.13 13.44 34.02
CA ASN A 302 1.22 14.28 34.56
C ASN A 302 0.92 14.77 35.99
N GLY A 303 0.39 13.86 36.82
CA GLY A 303 -0.05 14.12 38.20
C GLY A 303 -1.35 14.95 38.34
N ARG A 304 -1.93 15.44 37.24
CA ARG A 304 -3.18 16.23 37.23
C ARG A 304 -4.38 15.33 36.98
N THR A 305 -5.40 15.41 37.82
CA THR A 305 -6.70 14.76 37.59
C THR A 305 -7.34 15.26 36.29
N ILE A 306 -7.68 14.34 35.39
CA ILE A 306 -8.38 14.65 34.13
C ILE A 306 -9.82 14.11 34.08
N THR A 307 -10.26 13.34 35.09
CA THR A 307 -11.64 12.83 35.20
C THR A 307 -12.25 13.15 36.57
N GLN A 308 -13.58 13.21 36.62
CA GLN A 308 -14.30 12.94 37.88
C GLN A 308 -14.14 11.44 38.25
N PRO A 309 -14.53 11.02 39.47
CA PRO A 309 -14.62 9.61 39.81
C PRO A 309 -15.48 8.83 38.79
N LEU A 310 -14.88 7.85 38.14
CA LEU A 310 -15.52 6.95 37.19
C LEU A 310 -15.92 5.67 37.92
N SER A 311 -17.17 5.23 37.74
CA SER A 311 -17.61 3.87 38.05
C SER A 311 -17.87 3.10 36.77
N LEU A 312 -17.75 1.78 36.80
CA LEU A 312 -18.03 0.90 35.68
C LEU A 312 -19.26 0.06 35.97
N ASP A 313 -20.15 -0.05 34.99
CA ASP A 313 -21.26 -1.01 35.00
C ASP A 313 -20.79 -2.35 34.39
N TYR A 314 -21.30 -3.47 34.93
CA TYR A 314 -20.89 -4.81 34.52
C TYR A 314 -21.16 -5.05 33.02
N LEU A 315 -20.11 -5.44 32.28
CA LEU A 315 -20.11 -5.68 30.83
C LEU A 315 -20.51 -4.47 29.95
N GLN A 316 -20.49 -3.26 30.49
CA GLN A 316 -20.72 -2.03 29.73
C GLN A 316 -19.40 -1.31 29.44
N THR A 317 -19.10 -1.07 28.16
CA THR A 317 -17.90 -0.35 27.75
C THR A 317 -18.04 1.16 28.00
N LEU A 318 -17.23 1.69 28.91
CA LEU A 318 -16.95 3.12 29.05
C LEU A 318 -15.74 3.48 28.18
N VAL A 319 -15.88 4.53 27.37
CA VAL A 319 -14.78 5.09 26.56
C VAL A 319 -14.43 6.48 27.09
N LEU A 320 -13.21 6.64 27.61
CA LEU A 320 -12.67 7.95 27.96
C LEU A 320 -11.81 8.45 26.80
N LEU A 321 -12.18 9.60 26.23
CA LEU A 321 -11.49 10.17 25.06
C LEU A 321 -11.19 11.66 25.22
N SER A 322 -10.10 12.09 24.62
CA SER A 322 -9.69 13.49 24.56
C SER A 322 -10.52 14.28 23.54
N SER A 323 -11.36 15.21 23.99
CA SER A 323 -12.21 16.06 23.12
C SER A 323 -11.46 17.22 22.44
N LYS A 324 -10.20 17.43 22.81
CA LYS A 324 -9.22 18.34 22.22
C LYS A 324 -7.88 17.60 22.09
N PRO A 325 -7.00 17.99 21.14
CA PRO A 325 -5.64 17.48 21.17
C PRO A 325 -4.93 17.93 22.45
N LEU A 326 -3.98 17.12 22.90
CA LEU A 326 -3.04 17.42 23.98
C LEU A 326 -1.64 17.65 23.40
N THR A 327 -0.85 18.47 24.10
CA THR A 327 0.52 18.82 23.73
C THR A 327 1.35 18.91 25.01
N GLU A 328 1.92 17.77 25.40
CA GLU A 328 2.80 17.60 26.57
C GLU A 328 4.10 16.92 26.10
N GLU A 329 5.23 17.19 26.76
CA GLU A 329 6.54 16.57 26.46
C GLU A 329 6.56 15.07 26.81
N SER A 330 5.93 14.73 27.94
CA SER A 330 5.76 13.39 28.46
C SER A 330 4.28 13.18 28.79
N TYR A 331 3.79 11.95 28.61
CA TYR A 331 2.42 11.57 28.90
C TYR A 331 2.44 10.49 29.97
N GLU A 332 2.45 10.88 31.24
CA GLU A 332 2.42 9.96 32.38
C GLU A 332 0.98 9.79 32.89
N PHE A 333 0.35 8.67 32.52
CA PHE A 333 -0.99 8.34 32.94
C PHE A 333 -0.97 7.46 34.19
N SER A 334 -1.82 7.80 35.16
CA SER A 334 -2.00 7.07 36.41
C SER A 334 -3.48 6.87 36.71
N ILE A 335 -3.91 5.62 36.80
CA ILE A 335 -5.30 5.25 37.09
C ILE A 335 -5.36 4.81 38.55
N ARG A 336 -6.10 5.55 39.38
CA ARG A 336 -6.00 5.47 40.85
C ARG A 336 -7.34 5.15 41.52
N GLN A 337 -7.30 4.22 42.48
CA GLN A 337 -8.45 3.86 43.32
C GLN A 337 -8.96 5.07 44.13
N THR A 338 -10.29 5.27 44.19
CA THR A 338 -10.90 6.24 45.12
C THR A 338 -11.15 5.61 46.50
N ARG A 339 -11.47 6.46 47.49
CA ARG A 339 -11.86 6.00 48.84
C ARG A 339 -13.21 5.26 48.88
N ASN A 340 -14.00 5.33 47.82
CA ASN A 340 -15.33 4.70 47.70
C ASN A 340 -15.26 3.32 47.01
N SER A 341 -14.07 2.89 46.60
CA SER A 341 -13.83 1.70 45.78
C SER A 341 -13.27 0.58 46.64
N THR A 342 -13.96 -0.56 46.65
CA THR A 342 -13.50 -1.80 47.30
C THR A 342 -12.62 -2.62 46.38
N LEU A 343 -12.80 -2.51 45.05
CA LEU A 343 -11.95 -3.11 44.03
C LEU A 343 -10.84 -2.13 43.56
N PRO A 344 -9.68 -2.62 43.08
CA PRO A 344 -8.64 -1.78 42.49
C PRO A 344 -9.04 -1.23 41.11
N PRO A 345 -8.40 -0.17 40.57
CA PRO A 345 -8.63 0.29 39.20
C PRO A 345 -8.36 -0.82 38.17
N LEU A 346 -8.96 -0.71 36.98
CA LEU A 346 -8.62 -1.53 35.81
C LEU A 346 -8.53 -0.67 34.54
N ILE A 347 -7.97 -1.22 33.47
CA ILE A 347 -8.12 -0.76 32.08
C ILE A 347 -8.01 -1.95 31.12
N ASN A 348 -8.79 -1.94 30.04
CA ASN A 348 -8.87 -3.05 29.07
C ASN A 348 -8.04 -2.77 27.80
N ALA A 349 -8.07 -1.54 27.30
CA ALA A 349 -7.29 -1.17 26.10
C ALA A 349 -7.02 0.34 26.00
N ILE A 350 -6.08 0.71 25.14
CA ILE A 350 -5.86 2.12 24.73
C ILE A 350 -5.53 2.23 23.24
N GLU A 351 -6.06 3.26 22.59
CA GLU A 351 -5.55 3.79 21.34
C GLU A 351 -5.00 5.20 21.55
N THR A 352 -3.80 5.47 21.00
CA THR A 352 -3.22 6.81 20.93
C THR A 352 -2.94 7.16 19.47
N TYR A 353 -3.27 8.39 19.08
CA TYR A 353 -3.03 8.95 17.75
C TYR A 353 -2.42 10.35 17.87
N PHE A 354 -1.75 10.84 16.82
CA PHE A 354 -1.37 12.25 16.70
C PHE A 354 -1.90 12.88 15.40
N VAL A 355 -2.06 14.20 15.40
CA VAL A 355 -2.54 14.95 14.22
C VAL A 355 -1.44 15.05 13.16
N ASN A 356 -1.66 14.41 12.03
CA ASN A 356 -0.92 14.65 10.80
C ASN A 356 -1.69 15.67 9.94
N LYS A 357 -1.10 16.84 9.71
CA LYS A 357 -1.83 18.04 9.24
C LYS A 357 -2.09 18.07 7.73
N LEU A 358 -1.33 17.32 6.93
CA LEU A 358 -1.46 17.20 5.47
C LEU A 358 -1.83 18.54 4.76
N PRO A 359 -1.06 19.62 4.94
CA PRO A 359 -1.50 20.99 4.65
C PRO A 359 -1.57 21.38 3.16
N GLN A 360 -0.98 20.59 2.25
CA GLN A 360 -0.94 20.89 0.83
C GLN A 360 -2.20 20.39 0.13
N SER A 361 -2.95 21.29 -0.51
CA SER A 361 -4.03 20.94 -1.42
C SER A 361 -3.50 20.27 -2.69
N SER A 362 -4.25 19.30 -3.21
CA SER A 362 -4.09 18.75 -4.56
C SER A 362 -4.23 19.84 -5.63
N THR A 363 -3.72 19.56 -6.83
CA THR A 363 -4.05 20.28 -8.07
C THR A 363 -5.57 20.27 -8.31
N ASP A 364 -6.10 21.30 -8.99
CA ASP A 364 -7.54 21.38 -9.31
C ASP A 364 -8.04 20.13 -10.03
N GLN A 365 -9.17 19.59 -9.57
CA GLN A 365 -9.66 18.29 -10.00
C GLN A 365 -10.06 18.23 -11.48
N ASN A 366 -10.39 19.35 -12.11
CA ASN A 366 -10.58 19.39 -13.57
C ASN A 366 -9.25 19.24 -14.31
N ASP A 367 -8.20 19.88 -13.81
CA ASP A 367 -6.86 19.78 -14.39
C ASP A 367 -6.28 18.38 -14.13
N LEU A 368 -6.41 17.82 -12.91
CA LEU A 368 -5.94 16.46 -12.60
C LEU A 368 -6.62 15.40 -13.46
N SER A 369 -7.96 15.39 -13.52
CA SER A 369 -8.67 14.38 -14.31
C SER A 369 -8.43 14.55 -15.82
N ALA A 370 -8.28 15.78 -16.32
CA ALA A 370 -7.83 16.01 -17.70
C ALA A 370 -6.40 15.51 -17.94
N MET A 371 -5.47 15.75 -17.02
CA MET A 371 -4.08 15.27 -17.12
C MET A 371 -3.97 13.75 -17.01
N ARG A 372 -4.76 13.09 -16.17
CA ARG A 372 -4.91 11.62 -16.12
C ARG A 372 -5.43 11.07 -17.47
N ASN A 373 -6.45 11.70 -18.05
CA ASN A 373 -6.96 11.32 -19.38
C ASN A 373 -5.90 11.52 -20.48
N ILE A 374 -5.17 12.63 -20.47
CA ILE A 374 -4.06 12.92 -21.41
C ILE A 374 -2.92 11.90 -21.26
N LYS A 375 -2.56 11.49 -20.03
CA LYS A 375 -1.60 10.39 -19.78
C LYS A 375 -2.06 9.10 -20.45
N SER A 376 -3.33 8.74 -20.24
CA SER A 376 -3.93 7.49 -20.72
C SER A 376 -4.06 7.43 -22.25
N VAL A 377 -4.62 8.48 -22.88
CA VAL A 377 -4.84 8.56 -24.34
C VAL A 377 -3.53 8.42 -25.12
N TYR A 378 -2.49 9.16 -24.72
CA TYR A 378 -1.20 9.14 -25.41
C TYR A 378 -0.20 8.13 -24.85
N LYS A 379 -0.50 7.48 -23.72
CA LYS A 379 0.37 6.53 -23.00
C LYS A 379 1.73 7.14 -22.64
N VAL A 380 1.69 8.36 -22.07
CA VAL A 380 2.88 9.18 -21.78
C VAL A 380 3.80 8.48 -20.77
N LYS A 381 5.01 8.13 -21.20
CA LYS A 381 6.06 7.53 -20.35
C LYS A 381 7.09 8.58 -19.94
N ARG A 382 6.83 9.22 -18.80
CA ARG A 382 7.67 10.21 -18.08
C ARG A 382 7.52 9.96 -16.57
N ASN A 383 7.99 10.86 -15.71
CA ASN A 383 7.73 10.86 -14.26
C ASN A 383 6.25 11.14 -13.85
N TRP A 384 5.28 10.79 -14.70
CA TRP A 384 3.88 11.19 -14.61
C TRP A 384 3.08 10.35 -13.58
N GLU A 385 3.57 10.32 -12.34
CA GLU A 385 3.00 9.59 -11.21
C GLU A 385 2.43 10.52 -10.15
N GLY A 386 1.30 10.13 -9.57
CA GLY A 386 0.62 10.89 -8.51
C GLY A 386 -0.16 12.10 -9.01
N ASP A 387 0.11 13.26 -8.42
CA ASP A 387 -0.46 14.57 -8.76
C ASP A 387 0.50 15.33 -9.69
N ALA A 388 -0.06 16.00 -10.71
CA ALA A 388 0.69 16.62 -11.79
C ALA A 388 1.53 17.86 -11.41
N CYS A 389 1.13 18.61 -10.36
CA CYS A 389 1.82 19.83 -9.95
C CYS A 389 2.45 19.75 -8.56
N VAL A 390 1.96 18.87 -7.67
CA VAL A 390 2.31 18.90 -6.23
C VAL A 390 2.70 17.53 -5.64
N PRO A 391 3.72 17.49 -4.76
CA PRO A 391 4.54 18.62 -4.31
C PRO A 391 5.49 19.10 -5.42
N GLN A 392 5.80 20.40 -5.46
CA GLN A 392 6.48 21.05 -6.59
C GLN A 392 7.81 20.39 -6.99
N ALA A 393 8.53 19.79 -6.03
CA ALA A 393 9.76 19.03 -6.26
C ALA A 393 9.58 17.83 -7.21
N TYR A 394 8.36 17.30 -7.35
CA TYR A 394 8.01 16.14 -8.18
C TYR A 394 6.96 16.50 -9.25
N THR A 395 6.93 17.76 -9.71
CA THR A 395 6.09 18.22 -10.83
C THR A 395 6.31 17.33 -12.06
N TRP A 396 5.24 17.03 -12.78
CA TRP A 396 5.31 16.20 -13.99
C TRP A 396 6.13 16.88 -15.10
N GLU A 397 6.99 16.12 -15.76
CA GLU A 397 7.92 16.60 -16.78
C GLU A 397 7.15 17.13 -18.00
N GLY A 398 7.42 18.38 -18.35
CA GLY A 398 6.69 19.15 -19.37
C GLY A 398 5.46 19.90 -18.85
N VAL A 399 5.08 19.73 -17.59
CA VAL A 399 3.99 20.47 -16.94
C VAL A 399 4.57 21.65 -16.16
N ASN A 400 3.87 22.79 -16.16
CA ASN A 400 4.11 23.87 -15.21
C ASN A 400 2.77 24.41 -14.71
N CYS A 401 2.73 24.85 -13.45
CA CYS A 401 1.50 25.18 -12.74
C CYS A 401 1.56 26.52 -11.99
N SER A 402 0.41 27.06 -11.60
CA SER A 402 0.30 28.26 -10.78
C SER A 402 0.48 27.95 -9.28
N TYR A 403 1.51 28.53 -8.66
CA TYR A 403 1.83 28.31 -7.23
C TYR A 403 1.52 29.56 -6.39
N ASN A 404 0.23 29.88 -6.21
CA ASN A 404 -0.22 31.10 -5.50
C ASN A 404 -0.43 30.89 -3.98
N GLY A 405 0.25 29.91 -3.37
CA GLY A 405 0.28 29.65 -1.93
C GLY A 405 -0.98 29.01 -1.34
N THR A 406 -2.15 29.65 -1.50
CA THR A 406 -3.41 29.23 -0.85
C THR A 406 -4.47 28.69 -1.81
N SER A 407 -4.27 28.80 -3.12
CA SER A 407 -5.15 28.20 -4.14
C SER A 407 -4.65 26.81 -4.56
N MET A 408 -5.58 25.93 -4.94
CA MET A 408 -5.25 24.70 -5.69
C MET A 408 -4.38 25.06 -6.92
N PRO A 409 -3.28 24.33 -7.18
CA PRO A 409 -2.50 24.49 -8.40
C PRO A 409 -3.35 24.31 -9.66
N ARG A 410 -3.08 25.13 -10.68
CA ARG A 410 -3.68 25.04 -12.02
C ARG A 410 -2.60 24.85 -13.07
N VAL A 411 -2.84 24.02 -14.08
CA VAL A 411 -1.89 23.77 -15.18
C VAL A 411 -1.88 24.97 -16.12
N ILE A 412 -0.72 25.63 -16.23
CA ILE A 412 -0.50 26.81 -17.07
C ILE A 412 0.40 26.53 -18.28
N SER A 413 1.15 25.43 -18.29
CA SER A 413 1.94 24.98 -19.43
C SER A 413 1.86 23.47 -19.56
N LEU A 414 1.72 22.98 -20.80
CA LEU A 414 1.81 21.57 -21.15
C LEU A 414 2.68 21.39 -22.40
N ASN A 415 3.87 20.84 -22.20
CA ASN A 415 4.83 20.51 -23.25
C ASN A 415 4.93 18.98 -23.39
N LEU A 416 4.30 18.46 -24.44
CA LEU A 416 4.42 17.08 -24.91
C LEU A 416 5.13 17.03 -26.28
N SER A 417 5.97 18.03 -26.59
CA SER A 417 6.80 17.99 -27.80
C SER A 417 7.72 16.76 -27.83
N SER A 418 7.96 16.23 -29.02
CA SER A 418 8.86 15.07 -29.26
C SER A 418 8.53 13.82 -28.42
N ALA A 419 7.30 13.69 -27.92
CA ALA A 419 6.87 12.59 -27.05
C ALA A 419 6.38 11.34 -27.83
N GLY A 420 6.37 11.38 -29.16
CA GLY A 420 5.90 10.29 -30.02
C GLY A 420 4.37 10.15 -30.05
N LEU A 421 3.63 11.23 -29.74
CA LEU A 421 2.16 11.20 -29.69
C LEU A 421 1.56 10.77 -31.04
N THR A 422 0.45 10.02 -31.00
CA THR A 422 -0.30 9.54 -32.17
C THR A 422 -1.80 9.70 -31.95
N GLY A 423 -2.57 9.66 -33.03
CA GLY A 423 -4.01 9.93 -33.00
C GLY A 423 -4.31 11.42 -32.97
N ASP A 424 -5.57 11.78 -32.73
CA ASP A 424 -6.04 13.16 -32.81
C ASP A 424 -5.76 13.94 -31.51
N ILE A 425 -5.82 15.27 -31.58
CA ILE A 425 -5.56 16.14 -30.42
C ILE A 425 -6.67 15.95 -29.36
N ALA A 426 -6.31 15.33 -28.23
CA ALA A 426 -7.21 14.95 -27.14
C ALA A 426 -8.08 16.11 -26.62
N SER A 427 -9.40 15.88 -26.55
CA SER A 427 -10.39 16.90 -26.16
C SER A 427 -10.30 17.33 -24.69
N ASP A 428 -9.78 16.51 -23.79
CA ASP A 428 -9.55 16.88 -22.38
C ASP A 428 -8.64 18.10 -22.21
N ILE A 429 -7.80 18.44 -23.20
CA ILE A 429 -6.99 19.67 -23.21
C ILE A 429 -7.87 20.92 -23.07
N SER A 430 -9.13 20.90 -23.54
CA SER A 430 -10.11 21.98 -23.37
C SER A 430 -10.44 22.31 -21.90
N ARG A 431 -10.24 21.34 -20.99
CA ARG A 431 -10.60 21.44 -19.57
C ARG A 431 -9.53 22.16 -18.74
N LEU A 432 -8.31 22.26 -19.26
CA LEU A 432 -7.18 22.98 -18.67
C LEU A 432 -7.40 24.50 -18.78
N SER A 433 -8.39 25.01 -18.06
CA SER A 433 -8.95 26.36 -18.30
C SER A 433 -8.04 27.53 -17.93
N GLN A 434 -6.82 27.26 -17.44
CA GLN A 434 -5.76 28.25 -17.16
C GLN A 434 -4.52 28.07 -18.07
N LEU A 435 -4.57 27.18 -19.06
CA LEU A 435 -3.46 26.85 -19.93
C LEU A 435 -3.01 28.06 -20.79
N GLN A 436 -1.74 28.42 -20.67
CA GLN A 436 -1.11 29.53 -21.39
C GLN A 436 -0.17 29.07 -22.51
N ILE A 437 0.45 27.89 -22.35
CA ILE A 437 1.42 27.32 -23.29
C ILE A 437 1.03 25.89 -23.65
N LEU A 438 0.50 25.74 -24.87
CA LEU A 438 0.33 24.53 -25.68
C LEU A 438 1.57 24.12 -26.49
N ASP A 439 2.33 23.08 -26.15
CA ASP A 439 3.30 22.48 -27.11
C ASP A 439 3.08 20.98 -27.33
N LEU A 440 2.70 20.63 -28.57
CA LEU A 440 2.50 19.28 -29.09
C LEU A 440 3.37 19.02 -30.33
N SER A 441 4.41 19.82 -30.57
CA SER A 441 5.20 19.78 -31.80
C SER A 441 6.12 18.57 -31.92
N ASN A 442 6.55 18.25 -33.15
CA ASN A 442 7.47 17.14 -33.45
C ASN A 442 6.90 15.78 -33.02
N ASN A 443 5.62 15.56 -33.27
CA ASN A 443 4.88 14.33 -32.95
C ASN A 443 4.27 13.74 -34.23
N ASN A 444 3.42 12.72 -34.07
CA ASN A 444 2.74 12.03 -35.17
C ASN A 444 1.21 12.14 -35.00
N LEU A 445 0.72 13.30 -34.55
CA LEU A 445 -0.71 13.57 -34.36
C LEU A 445 -1.44 13.72 -35.70
N THR A 446 -2.68 13.25 -35.75
CA THR A 446 -3.55 13.17 -36.93
C THR A 446 -4.82 14.02 -36.76
N GLY A 447 -5.75 13.91 -37.72
CA GLY A 447 -7.05 14.59 -37.65
C GLY A 447 -6.96 16.06 -38.05
N SER A 448 -7.91 16.86 -37.58
CA SER A 448 -7.97 18.31 -37.79
C SER A 448 -7.61 19.09 -36.53
N VAL A 449 -7.22 20.35 -36.69
CA VAL A 449 -6.96 21.26 -35.56
C VAL A 449 -8.28 21.55 -34.84
N PRO A 450 -8.48 21.14 -33.57
CA PRO A 450 -9.79 21.29 -32.94
C PRO A 450 -10.13 22.74 -32.57
N ALA A 451 -11.36 23.15 -32.87
CA ALA A 451 -11.85 24.49 -32.55
C ALA A 451 -11.86 24.83 -31.04
N PHE A 452 -11.87 23.82 -30.15
CA PHE A 452 -11.81 24.05 -28.69
C PHE A 452 -10.50 24.74 -28.26
N LEU A 453 -9.42 24.64 -29.04
CA LEU A 453 -8.17 25.33 -28.74
C LEU A 453 -8.34 26.86 -28.74
N ALA A 454 -9.32 27.39 -29.50
CA ALA A 454 -9.66 28.81 -29.45
C ALA A 454 -10.37 29.20 -28.14
N GLN A 455 -11.10 28.28 -27.51
CA GLN A 455 -11.88 28.52 -26.29
C GLN A 455 -11.01 28.65 -25.03
N LEU A 456 -9.75 28.18 -25.08
CA LEU A 456 -8.77 28.37 -24.00
C LEU A 456 -8.38 29.86 -23.89
N GLN A 457 -9.07 30.58 -22.98
CA GLN A 457 -9.00 32.05 -22.90
C GLN A 457 -7.59 32.59 -22.63
N PHE A 458 -6.77 31.86 -21.86
CA PHE A 458 -5.44 32.29 -21.44
C PHE A 458 -4.31 31.82 -22.36
N LEU A 459 -4.62 31.06 -23.42
CA LEU A 459 -3.63 30.47 -24.34
C LEU A 459 -2.90 31.57 -25.13
N ARG A 460 -1.58 31.64 -24.96
CA ARG A 460 -0.65 32.62 -25.57
C ARG A 460 0.33 31.98 -26.55
N VAL A 461 0.63 30.69 -26.37
CA VAL A 461 1.51 29.92 -27.24
C VAL A 461 0.81 28.62 -27.60
N LEU A 462 0.71 28.32 -28.89
CA LEU A 462 0.19 27.08 -29.44
C LEU A 462 1.15 26.56 -30.52
N ASN A 463 1.92 25.52 -30.20
CA ASN A 463 2.88 24.90 -31.10
C ASN A 463 2.41 23.49 -31.48
N LEU A 464 1.95 23.35 -32.72
CA LEU A 464 1.49 22.12 -33.35
C LEU A 464 2.39 21.72 -34.55
N ALA A 465 3.55 22.39 -34.71
CA ALA A 465 4.45 22.20 -35.83
C ALA A 465 4.98 20.75 -35.93
N ASN A 466 5.32 20.31 -37.14
CA ASN A 466 5.88 18.99 -37.44
C ASN A 466 5.00 17.85 -36.88
N ASN A 467 3.81 17.67 -37.46
CA ASN A 467 2.82 16.63 -37.16
C ASN A 467 2.16 16.14 -38.47
N GLN A 468 1.15 15.27 -38.40
CA GLN A 468 0.35 14.81 -39.55
C GLN A 468 -1.06 15.43 -39.58
N LEU A 469 -1.22 16.66 -39.07
CA LEU A 469 -2.52 17.34 -39.02
C LEU A 469 -3.01 17.72 -40.43
N SER A 470 -4.33 17.78 -40.58
CA SER A 470 -5.00 17.84 -41.88
C SER A 470 -6.27 18.69 -41.88
N GLY A 471 -6.67 19.17 -43.07
CA GLY A 471 -7.91 19.94 -43.24
C GLY A 471 -7.78 21.41 -42.81
N PRO A 472 -8.92 22.09 -42.58
CA PRO A 472 -8.96 23.53 -42.30
C PRO A 472 -8.38 23.87 -40.93
N ILE A 473 -7.64 24.98 -40.86
CA ILE A 473 -7.39 25.69 -39.60
C ILE A 473 -8.67 26.47 -39.24
N PRO A 474 -9.25 26.27 -38.04
CA PRO A 474 -10.40 27.05 -37.57
C PRO A 474 -10.14 28.56 -37.60
N SER A 475 -11.03 29.32 -38.24
CA SER A 475 -10.91 30.79 -38.40
C SER A 475 -10.76 31.54 -37.07
N ILE A 476 -11.37 31.07 -35.98
CA ILE A 476 -11.23 31.66 -34.63
C ILE A 476 -9.79 31.53 -34.07
N LEU A 477 -9.02 30.51 -34.47
CA LEU A 477 -7.60 30.42 -34.11
C LEU A 477 -6.74 31.43 -34.88
N MET A 478 -7.12 31.77 -36.11
CA MET A 478 -6.47 32.83 -36.89
C MET A 478 -6.72 34.20 -36.24
N GLU A 479 -7.97 34.49 -35.85
CA GLU A 479 -8.33 35.72 -35.12
C GLU A 479 -7.52 35.88 -33.82
N LYS A 480 -7.35 34.81 -33.03
CA LYS A 480 -6.49 34.86 -31.82
C LYS A 480 -5.01 35.08 -32.15
N THR A 481 -4.54 34.58 -33.29
CA THR A 481 -3.16 34.78 -33.77
C THR A 481 -2.93 36.24 -34.17
N GLU A 482 -3.89 36.86 -34.87
CA GLU A 482 -3.88 38.30 -35.18
C GLU A 482 -3.92 39.17 -33.92
N ASN A 483 -4.62 38.72 -32.87
CA ASN A 483 -4.62 39.34 -31.54
C ASN A 483 -3.39 38.98 -30.66
N GLY A 484 -2.32 38.44 -31.24
CA GLY A 484 -1.01 38.29 -30.58
C GLY A 484 -0.75 36.93 -29.90
N MET A 485 -1.60 35.92 -30.11
CA MET A 485 -1.27 34.53 -29.76
C MET A 485 -0.17 34.00 -30.69
N SER A 486 0.91 33.45 -30.15
CA SER A 486 1.93 32.78 -30.94
C SER A 486 1.43 31.42 -31.40
N PHE A 487 1.31 31.21 -32.72
CA PHE A 487 0.79 29.96 -33.31
C PHE A 487 1.75 29.40 -34.35
N SER A 488 2.24 28.17 -34.12
CA SER A 488 3.15 27.44 -35.00
C SER A 488 2.49 26.18 -35.53
N ILE A 489 2.35 26.08 -36.86
CA ILE A 489 1.63 24.99 -37.55
C ILE A 489 2.40 24.42 -38.76
N ASN A 490 3.59 24.94 -39.04
CA ASN A 490 4.47 24.51 -40.13
C ASN A 490 4.83 23.01 -40.04
N GLY A 491 5.12 22.39 -41.19
CA GLY A 491 5.50 20.96 -41.23
C GLY A 491 4.33 19.98 -41.10
N ASN A 492 3.08 20.44 -41.19
CA ASN A 492 1.87 19.59 -41.32
C ASN A 492 1.49 19.46 -42.81
N PRO A 493 1.68 18.28 -43.47
CA PRO A 493 1.61 18.18 -44.94
C PRO A 493 0.23 18.32 -45.59
N SER A 494 -0.85 18.33 -44.81
CA SER A 494 -2.23 18.28 -45.34
C SER A 494 -3.17 19.33 -44.73
N ILE A 495 -2.61 20.34 -44.07
CA ILE A 495 -3.34 21.50 -43.56
C ILE A 495 -3.60 22.52 -44.68
N CYS A 496 -4.78 23.14 -44.64
CA CYS A 496 -5.19 24.19 -45.56
C CYS A 496 -5.87 25.34 -44.79
N LEU A 497 -5.88 26.53 -45.40
CA LEU A 497 -6.81 27.60 -45.00
C LEU A 497 -8.21 27.20 -45.47
N GLU A 498 -9.24 27.61 -44.71
CA GLU A 498 -10.65 27.18 -44.88
C GLU A 498 -11.11 27.24 -46.36
N ASN A 499 -10.91 28.38 -47.01
CA ASN A 499 -11.22 28.63 -48.43
C ASN A 499 -10.44 27.72 -49.42
N ALA A 500 -9.22 27.30 -49.08
CA ALA A 500 -8.39 26.44 -49.91
C ALA A 500 -8.77 24.95 -49.77
N CYS A 501 -9.38 24.56 -48.65
CA CYS A 501 -9.90 23.22 -48.46
C CYS A 501 -11.13 22.94 -49.36
N GLU A 502 -11.95 23.96 -49.65
CA GLU A 502 -13.12 23.83 -50.52
C GLU A 502 -12.77 23.50 -51.99
N GLU A 503 -11.64 24.01 -52.52
CA GLU A 503 -11.20 23.66 -53.88
C GLU A 503 -10.90 22.16 -54.05
N VAL A 504 -10.47 21.49 -52.97
CA VAL A 504 -10.12 20.06 -53.00
C VAL A 504 -11.35 19.19 -53.21
N THR A 505 -12.48 19.54 -52.60
CA THR A 505 -13.73 18.78 -52.76
C THR A 505 -14.34 18.97 -54.15
N GLN A 506 -14.39 20.20 -54.66
CA GLN A 506 -15.01 20.47 -55.97
C GLN A 506 -14.28 19.79 -57.13
N LYS A 507 -12.95 19.70 -57.09
CA LYS A 507 -12.13 19.05 -58.15
C LYS A 507 -12.41 17.54 -58.31
N SER A 508 -13.02 16.89 -57.32
CA SER A 508 -13.41 15.47 -57.40
C SER A 508 -14.66 15.18 -58.26
N SER A 509 -15.46 16.21 -58.59
CA SER A 509 -16.84 16.05 -59.09
C SER A 509 -16.99 15.81 -60.60
N LYS A 510 -15.96 16.05 -61.42
CA LYS A 510 -16.03 15.89 -62.89
C LYS A 510 -15.74 14.46 -63.36
N LYS A 511 -16.58 13.49 -62.97
CA LYS A 511 -16.70 12.23 -63.70
C LYS A 511 -17.61 12.41 -64.93
N THR A 512 -17.00 12.52 -66.11
CA THR A 512 -17.71 12.43 -67.40
C THR A 512 -18.42 11.07 -67.50
N LYS A 513 -19.70 11.08 -67.87
CA LYS A 513 -20.45 9.86 -68.18
C LYS A 513 -20.02 9.34 -69.55
N LEU A 514 -19.47 8.12 -69.59
CA LEU A 514 -19.43 7.28 -70.79
C LEU A 514 -20.48 6.17 -70.66
N PRO A 515 -21.01 5.62 -71.77
CA PRO A 515 -22.00 4.55 -71.72
C PRO A 515 -21.36 3.21 -71.31
N GLY A 516 -22.20 2.26 -70.90
CA GLY A 516 -21.76 1.00 -70.30
C GLY A 516 -21.34 -0.11 -71.28
N PHE A 517 -21.25 -1.32 -70.70
CA PHE A 517 -20.70 -2.58 -71.23
C PHE A 517 -19.17 -2.73 -71.20
N VAL A 518 -18.74 -4.01 -71.09
CA VAL A 518 -17.36 -4.52 -70.90
C VAL A 518 -16.74 -4.24 -69.52
N ILE A 519 -16.30 -5.21 -68.70
CA ILE A 519 -16.51 -6.68 -68.62
C ILE A 519 -16.37 -7.07 -67.12
N PRO A 520 -17.09 -8.07 -66.58
CA PRO A 520 -16.86 -8.59 -65.23
C PRO A 520 -15.88 -9.79 -65.24
N LEU A 521 -14.60 -9.61 -64.86
CA LEU A 521 -13.64 -10.74 -64.87
C LEU A 521 -12.53 -10.76 -63.79
N VAL A 522 -12.58 -9.93 -62.75
CA VAL A 522 -11.54 -9.89 -61.69
C VAL A 522 -11.95 -10.63 -60.41
N ALA A 523 -13.25 -10.73 -60.11
CA ALA A 523 -13.76 -11.32 -58.87
C ALA A 523 -13.57 -12.84 -58.72
N SER A 524 -13.18 -13.56 -59.78
CA SER A 524 -13.07 -15.04 -59.79
C SER A 524 -11.69 -15.57 -59.35
N LEU A 525 -10.66 -14.71 -59.31
CA LEU A 525 -9.27 -15.15 -59.10
C LEU A 525 -8.82 -15.15 -57.62
N SER A 526 -9.42 -14.32 -56.77
CA SER A 526 -9.08 -14.24 -55.34
C SER A 526 -9.52 -15.49 -54.55
N GLY A 527 -10.74 -15.98 -54.81
CA GLY A 527 -11.29 -17.17 -54.14
C GLY A 527 -10.49 -18.45 -54.44
N LEU A 528 -10.02 -18.62 -55.67
CA LEU A 528 -9.26 -19.82 -56.07
C LEU A 528 -7.91 -19.89 -55.33
N ILE A 529 -7.23 -18.76 -55.16
CA ILE A 529 -5.96 -18.67 -54.42
C ILE A 529 -6.16 -19.06 -52.94
N PHE A 530 -7.23 -18.59 -52.30
CA PHE A 530 -7.56 -18.95 -50.91
C PHE A 530 -7.84 -20.45 -50.73
N ILE A 531 -8.53 -21.09 -51.67
CA ILE A 531 -8.79 -22.54 -51.61
C ILE A 531 -7.50 -23.34 -51.79
N VAL A 532 -6.58 -22.88 -52.64
CA VAL A 532 -5.26 -23.50 -52.84
C VAL A 532 -4.37 -23.36 -51.60
N THR A 533 -4.31 -22.19 -50.94
CA THR A 533 -3.49 -22.03 -49.72
C THR A 533 -4.02 -22.85 -48.54
N ILE A 534 -5.34 -22.96 -48.38
CA ILE A 534 -5.97 -23.81 -47.36
C ILE A 534 -5.69 -25.29 -47.63
N SER A 535 -5.83 -25.76 -48.87
CA SER A 535 -5.56 -27.17 -49.19
C SER A 535 -4.08 -27.55 -49.07
N VAL A 536 -3.15 -26.66 -49.45
CA VAL A 536 -1.69 -26.87 -49.25
C VAL A 536 -1.32 -26.91 -47.76
N THR A 537 -1.86 -26.01 -46.93
CA THR A 537 -1.57 -26.02 -45.48
C THR A 537 -2.13 -27.26 -44.79
N ILE A 538 -3.34 -27.72 -45.15
CA ILE A 538 -3.89 -29.00 -44.68
C ILE A 538 -2.98 -30.17 -45.12
N LEU A 539 -2.51 -30.19 -46.37
CA LEU A 539 -1.61 -31.24 -46.86
C LEU A 539 -0.31 -31.31 -46.03
N ILE A 540 0.30 -30.16 -45.73
CA ILE A 540 1.51 -30.06 -44.90
C ILE A 540 1.25 -30.60 -43.47
N ILE A 541 0.08 -30.30 -42.88
CA ILE A 541 -0.31 -30.81 -41.55
C ILE A 541 -0.48 -32.34 -41.59
N LEU A 542 -1.12 -32.88 -42.63
CA LEU A 542 -1.31 -34.33 -42.80
C LEU A 542 0.03 -35.06 -43.03
N MET A 543 0.93 -34.50 -43.85
CA MET A 543 2.27 -35.06 -44.06
C MET A 543 3.13 -34.99 -42.79
N ARG A 544 2.99 -33.94 -41.96
CA ARG A 544 3.63 -33.85 -40.64
C ARG A 544 3.07 -34.89 -39.66
N LYS A 545 1.74 -35.13 -39.63
CA LYS A 545 1.13 -36.20 -38.83
C LYS A 545 1.61 -37.60 -39.29
N LYS A 546 1.74 -37.84 -40.60
CA LYS A 546 2.22 -39.14 -41.14
C LYS A 546 3.69 -39.46 -40.83
N LYS A 547 4.46 -38.54 -40.23
CA LYS A 547 5.83 -38.77 -39.74
C LYS A 547 5.95 -39.02 -38.22
N ARG A 548 4.85 -39.15 -37.47
CA ARG A 548 4.87 -39.59 -36.06
C ARG A 548 4.00 -40.84 -35.87
N GLY A 549 4.62 -42.02 -35.86
CA GLY A 549 3.96 -43.26 -35.42
C GLY A 549 4.49 -44.55 -36.05
N THR A 550 5.62 -45.07 -35.55
CA THR A 550 5.91 -46.53 -35.45
C THR A 550 7.07 -46.73 -34.47
N ILE A 551 6.77 -47.03 -33.21
CA ILE A 551 7.65 -47.75 -32.29
C ILE A 551 6.76 -48.74 -31.56
N ASN A 552 6.99 -50.04 -31.76
CA ASN A 552 6.17 -51.08 -31.17
C ASN A 552 6.61 -51.33 -29.72
N ARG A 553 5.64 -51.55 -28.82
CA ARG A 553 5.89 -52.17 -27.51
C ARG A 553 5.88 -53.69 -27.67
N THR A 554 6.96 -54.35 -27.28
CA THR A 554 7.03 -55.79 -27.05
C THR A 554 7.42 -56.02 -25.58
N ILE A 555 6.81 -57.01 -24.92
CA ILE A 555 7.00 -57.28 -23.49
C ILE A 555 7.61 -58.67 -23.32
N THR A 556 8.78 -58.79 -22.68
CA THR A 556 9.08 -59.73 -21.56
C THR A 556 10.56 -59.72 -21.13
N SER A 557 10.79 -60.17 -19.88
CA SER A 557 12.00 -60.84 -19.32
C SER A 557 13.35 -60.10 -19.20
N SER A 558 13.67 -59.73 -17.95
CA SER A 558 14.84 -60.19 -17.16
C SER A 558 16.23 -60.33 -17.83
N SER A 559 17.23 -59.53 -17.42
CA SER A 559 18.25 -59.94 -16.42
C SER A 559 19.50 -59.02 -16.33
N ASN A 560 20.03 -58.90 -15.10
CA ASN A 560 21.45 -58.73 -14.67
C ASN A 560 22.43 -57.72 -15.32
N GLY A 561 22.69 -56.61 -14.59
CA GLY A 561 24.04 -56.08 -14.31
C GLY A 561 24.74 -55.22 -15.38
N PRO A 562 26.03 -54.85 -15.17
CA PRO A 562 26.89 -55.10 -14.00
C PRO A 562 27.55 -53.82 -13.40
N SER A 563 28.50 -54.00 -12.48
CA SER A 563 29.36 -52.96 -11.90
C SER A 563 30.85 -53.17 -12.25
N LEU A 564 31.72 -52.25 -11.79
CA LEU A 564 33.19 -52.35 -11.63
C LEU A 564 34.15 -52.07 -12.82
N GLN A 565 34.85 -50.93 -12.66
CA GLN A 565 36.33 -50.76 -12.65
C GLN A 565 37.22 -50.62 -13.93
N ARG A 566 37.94 -49.48 -13.92
CA ARG A 566 39.42 -49.34 -13.91
C ARG A 566 40.23 -49.33 -15.22
N ARG A 567 40.95 -48.21 -15.43
CA ARG A 567 42.42 -48.22 -15.67
C ARG A 567 43.09 -46.85 -15.45
N ASP A 568 44.25 -46.90 -14.80
CA ASP A 568 45.15 -45.76 -14.56
C ASP A 568 46.37 -45.82 -15.50
N THR A 569 46.81 -44.67 -16.02
CA THR A 569 48.19 -44.31 -16.43
C THR A 569 48.20 -42.80 -16.75
N GLY A 570 49.23 -41.99 -16.50
CA GLY A 570 50.54 -42.20 -15.87
C GLY A 570 51.28 -40.85 -15.71
N SER A 571 52.33 -40.79 -14.91
CA SER A 571 53.01 -39.53 -14.52
C SER A 571 54.15 -39.11 -15.45
N MET A 572 54.40 -37.79 -15.62
CA MET A 572 55.76 -37.20 -15.57
C MET A 572 55.83 -35.65 -15.48
N ARG A 573 56.86 -35.16 -14.78
CA ARG A 573 57.49 -33.80 -14.86
C ARG A 573 58.99 -34.01 -15.13
N PRO A 574 59.70 -33.12 -15.87
CA PRO A 574 60.49 -32.01 -15.27
C PRO A 574 60.28 -30.67 -16.05
N SER A 575 60.55 -29.42 -15.62
CA SER A 575 61.35 -28.71 -14.58
C SER A 575 62.58 -27.94 -15.15
N LEU A 576 62.98 -26.82 -14.49
CA LEU A 576 64.03 -25.80 -14.85
C LEU A 576 63.49 -24.67 -15.76
N GLN A 577 63.89 -23.38 -15.67
CA GLN A 577 64.80 -22.59 -14.78
C GLN A 577 64.32 -21.09 -14.77
N ARG A 578 64.29 -20.34 -13.64
CA ARG A 578 65.33 -19.39 -13.09
C ARG A 578 65.52 -18.10 -13.96
N ARG A 579 65.54 -16.84 -13.47
CA ARG A 579 65.86 -16.23 -12.14
C ARG A 579 65.36 -14.76 -11.99
N GLU A 580 65.21 -14.27 -10.73
CA GLU A 580 65.37 -12.87 -10.23
C GLU A 580 64.55 -11.72 -10.89
N THR A 581 64.27 -10.54 -10.31
CA THR A 581 64.61 -9.82 -9.04
C THR A 581 63.40 -8.88 -8.71
N THR A 582 63.16 -8.21 -7.57
CA THR A 582 63.83 -8.01 -6.25
C THR A 582 62.75 -7.98 -5.12
N ARG A 583 62.90 -7.20 -4.03
CA ARG A 583 61.93 -7.06 -2.91
C ARG A 583 62.23 -5.81 -2.06
N GLN A 584 61.20 -5.16 -1.52
CA GLN A 584 61.23 -4.31 -0.30
C GLN A 584 59.82 -4.36 0.34
N SER A 585 59.53 -4.27 1.65
CA SER A 585 60.21 -4.53 2.96
C SER A 585 59.54 -3.59 3.99
N PHE A 586 59.26 -3.90 5.26
CA PHE A 586 59.36 -5.09 6.14
C PHE A 586 58.30 -4.87 7.26
N GLN A 587 57.45 -5.84 7.64
CA GLN A 587 57.58 -6.73 8.82
C GLN A 587 57.70 -6.01 10.19
N ARG A 588 56.80 -6.23 11.17
CA ARG A 588 56.89 -7.16 12.34
C ARG A 588 55.78 -6.82 13.38
N ILE A 589 55.32 -7.65 14.34
CA ILE A 589 55.43 -9.11 14.61
C ILE A 589 54.18 -9.59 15.41
N GLU A 590 54.03 -10.90 15.63
CA GLU A 590 52.85 -11.59 16.18
C GLU A 590 52.83 -11.78 17.72
N SER A 591 51.76 -12.45 18.20
CA SER A 591 51.52 -13.11 19.49
C SER A 591 50.96 -12.25 20.65
N GLY A 592 50.16 -12.80 21.57
CA GLY A 592 49.74 -14.21 21.73
C GLY A 592 48.37 -14.38 22.42
N MET A 593 47.95 -15.64 22.62
CA MET A 593 46.63 -16.05 23.09
C MET A 593 46.76 -16.96 24.33
N THR A 594 45.99 -16.68 25.38
CA THR A 594 45.76 -17.56 26.55
C THR A 594 44.40 -17.29 27.19
N ASP A 595 43.70 -18.34 27.57
CA ASP A 595 42.41 -18.32 28.28
C ASP A 595 42.54 -17.90 29.76
N TYR A 596 41.42 -17.60 30.42
CA TYR A 596 41.33 -17.63 31.89
C TYR A 596 39.92 -18.02 32.39
N GLU A 597 39.88 -18.60 33.59
CA GLU A 597 38.71 -19.27 34.19
C GLU A 597 37.82 -18.36 35.07
N VAL A 598 36.71 -18.95 35.52
CA VAL A 598 35.75 -18.40 36.49
C VAL A 598 36.39 -18.15 37.86
N ASN A 599 36.00 -17.07 38.54
CA ASN A 599 35.92 -17.08 40.01
C ASN A 599 34.90 -16.05 40.54
N GLU A 600 34.31 -16.33 41.70
CA GLU A 600 33.35 -15.46 42.39
C GLU A 600 34.05 -14.60 43.47
N THR A 601 33.59 -13.37 43.70
CA THR A 601 32.97 -12.92 44.99
C THR A 601 32.87 -11.39 45.13
N ALA A 602 31.66 -10.93 45.50
CA ALA A 602 31.34 -9.64 46.17
C ALA A 602 31.61 -8.29 45.43
N PRO A 603 30.96 -7.17 45.84
CA PRO A 603 29.90 -7.04 46.84
C PRO A 603 28.49 -6.89 46.22
N VAL A 604 27.46 -6.94 47.08
CA VAL A 604 26.09 -6.54 46.74
C VAL A 604 25.94 -5.04 46.99
N ASP A 605 25.59 -4.26 45.96
CA ASP A 605 25.22 -2.85 46.12
C ASP A 605 24.09 -2.44 45.14
N ALA A 606 23.05 -1.83 45.71
CA ALA A 606 22.08 -0.92 45.08
C ALA A 606 21.62 -1.17 43.62
N PHE A 607 21.05 -2.34 43.30
CA PHE A 607 20.35 -2.58 42.01
C PHE A 607 18.81 -2.68 42.16
N ASP A 608 18.22 -1.76 42.93
CA ASP A 608 16.76 -1.72 43.11
C ASP A 608 16.27 -0.29 43.42
N LEU A 609 15.71 0.40 42.42
CA LEU A 609 14.74 1.53 42.54
C LEU A 609 14.32 2.15 41.20
N GLU A 610 15.16 2.16 40.15
CA GLU A 610 14.85 2.88 38.89
C GLU A 610 13.93 2.13 37.91
N LEU A 611 13.80 0.80 38.01
CA LEU A 611 13.02 0.02 37.04
C LEU A 611 11.50 0.33 37.06
N ALA A 612 10.99 0.87 38.17
CA ALA A 612 9.62 1.33 38.32
C ALA A 612 9.28 2.56 37.44
N ASN A 613 10.27 3.12 36.73
CA ASN A 613 10.17 4.37 36.00
C ASN A 613 10.77 4.26 34.59
N ARG A 614 10.56 3.14 33.88
CA ARG A 614 10.99 3.06 32.47
C ARG A 614 10.36 4.19 31.65
N LYS A 615 11.18 4.86 30.85
CA LYS A 615 10.75 5.77 29.78
C LYS A 615 10.62 4.96 28.50
N TYR A 616 9.63 5.30 27.68
CA TYR A 616 9.49 4.78 26.33
C TYR A 616 9.42 5.97 25.37
N THR A 617 10.32 5.99 24.40
CA THR A 617 10.28 6.90 23.24
C THR A 617 9.25 6.43 22.21
N TYR A 618 8.88 7.29 21.25
CA TYR A 618 8.05 6.86 20.11
C TYR A 618 8.76 5.76 19.32
N ALA A 619 10.07 5.89 19.08
CA ALA A 619 10.88 4.84 18.46
C ALA A 619 10.80 3.48 19.19
N GLU A 620 10.88 3.46 20.53
CA GLU A 620 10.71 2.21 21.31
C GLU A 620 9.31 1.63 21.19
N ILE A 621 8.25 2.45 21.24
CA ILE A 621 6.86 1.98 21.14
C ILE A 621 6.57 1.44 19.75
N VAL A 622 7.02 2.13 18.71
CA VAL A 622 6.98 1.69 17.31
C VAL A 622 7.74 0.37 17.13
N ASN A 623 8.88 0.19 17.79
CA ASN A 623 9.62 -1.09 17.76
C ASN A 623 8.97 -2.21 18.58
N ILE A 624 8.19 -1.90 19.62
CA ILE A 624 7.38 -2.88 20.36
C ILE A 624 6.20 -3.34 19.50
N THR A 625 5.42 -2.41 18.93
CA THR A 625 4.26 -2.76 18.08
C THR A 625 4.69 -3.50 16.81
N ASN A 626 5.69 -2.99 16.08
CA ASN A 626 6.27 -3.69 14.92
C ASN A 626 7.03 -4.98 15.32
N GLY A 627 7.45 -5.10 16.58
CA GLY A 627 8.15 -6.28 17.10
C GLY A 627 7.24 -7.51 17.14
N PHE A 628 6.03 -7.36 17.67
CA PHE A 628 5.07 -8.45 17.85
C PHE A 628 4.50 -9.04 16.55
N GLU A 629 4.57 -8.33 15.42
CA GLU A 629 4.20 -8.92 14.12
C GLU A 629 5.08 -10.14 13.76
N ARG A 630 6.30 -10.24 14.29
CA ARG A 630 7.22 -11.36 14.02
C ARG A 630 6.85 -12.69 14.72
N ASP A 631 6.12 -12.64 15.83
CA ASP A 631 5.81 -13.85 16.62
C ASP A 631 4.53 -14.58 16.19
N GLN A 632 3.80 -14.07 15.18
CA GLN A 632 2.68 -14.80 14.55
C GLN A 632 3.10 -16.14 13.91
N GLY A 633 4.41 -16.39 13.79
CA GLY A 633 5.00 -17.66 13.34
C GLY A 633 5.00 -18.83 14.32
N LYS A 634 4.58 -18.65 15.59
CA LYS A 634 4.81 -19.65 16.66
C LYS A 634 3.54 -20.13 17.37
N VAL A 635 2.58 -20.65 16.61
CA VAL A 635 1.48 -21.47 17.17
C VAL A 635 1.40 -22.81 16.43
N GLY A 636 2.42 -23.65 16.62
CA GLY A 636 2.36 -25.07 16.29
C GLY A 636 1.67 -25.84 17.41
N LEU A 637 0.71 -26.70 17.06
CA LEU A 637 0.06 -27.61 18.01
C LEU A 637 0.99 -28.78 18.34
N GLU A 638 1.46 -28.86 19.59
CA GLU A 638 1.93 -30.13 20.15
C GLU A 638 0.73 -30.88 20.74
N GLU A 639 0.21 -31.87 20.01
CA GLU A 639 -0.74 -32.84 20.56
C GLU A 639 -0.03 -33.81 21.50
N THR A 640 -0.65 -34.10 22.64
CA THR A 640 -0.12 -35.02 23.66
C THR A 640 -0.17 -36.48 23.23
N THR A 641 0.90 -37.23 23.50
CA THR A 641 0.91 -38.71 23.60
C THR A 641 1.56 -39.15 24.90
#